data_AF-A0A933Y681-F1
#
_entry.id   AF-A0A933Y681-F1
#
_cell.length_a   1.000
_cell.length_b   1.000
_cell.length_c   1.000
_cell.angle_alpha   90.00
_cell.angle_beta   90.00
_cell.angle_gamma   90.00
#
_symmetry.space_group_name_H-M   'P 1'
#
loop_
_entity.id
_entity.type
_entity.pdbx_description
1 polymer ?
#
loop_
_entity_poly.entity_id
_entity_poly.type
_entity_poly.pdbx_seq_one_letter_code
_entity_poly.pdbx_strand_id
1 'polypeptide(L)'
;MNPTSWIGLIVLGMAMMVGGSGLAAPVATTALWEANGPVDSTALSPDGKTLYLGGSFSYVGPHSGAATVLEADGQFQAASSLLEGKVYSVAADSSGGWYVGGDFSIAGAARNLVHIDQTGVLLPWSPVASQPVNVVRYVGGQLFVGSDTALTEYNTTTGAAVWTVASNGRVLALAVSGASLYVGGEFTTLGGSSRSHLARVDVSAAPATITVDPAWQPVLGSALSVRALAIDSLGGWIYAAGSFTVGGGARTNITRVDAATGVIDSWGASCSGGAVYDLALASSSIFVAGEFTSCGGSGAYLAELNAAGAQTIWSPQPDAPVHALALSAGGTALYAGGVFRQMTAAGLLRHHLAGFLISDGMVQLEPGWQQMVGGDVRALSAVNGPRLFIGGDFTSAGGVARNNLAALDVESISPTFGKASLWNPSANAAVHVVRVEPSTGSIYVGGEFSSIGSAFRTGVAALKPVTGVAYSEWNARFNAGAKVYALELSSRGTVLAGGLFTSVVGSATRNNLVEISLIGARIETLMMDIQGGAVRTLQILEGRVFVGGDFTAISGKPRNHLAAVSITTLRLEDWQLDCDGPVYALRLTADGKALLVGGDFTQVGTVARRYLARVDPLSPAVASWNAEVDGGPVTTMTISADRSILYLGGTFTTIHSSAYPSLAALYLANTTPLIWNPIVNGAVNDLRLSNDGSKLYVAGAYSRMDVNRSHIVETTTFPSETTPPLTTASLADNVAYNGITIRPVELVCDDGIGSGCAATYYTLDGTDPDPATSPEYVDAITLRSPTTLKFLSVDYAGNTESSINQRVYTIEADAPLTTASPETRTFNDKQLVVTLSCRDDSSGCAATYYTTDGSKPTTASTRYTGPLILTQTTLLRFFSVDQAGNVEAPKRENYISNRGGFGAVGGQLLLGLLVMVVWRQSRPMVLR
;
A
#
# COMPACT_ATOMS: atom_id res chain seq x y z
N MET A 1 -89.97 -26.17 -23.97
CA MET A 1 -88.91 -25.13 -23.98
C MET A 1 -88.26 -25.19 -22.62
N ASN A 2 -86.92 -25.23 -22.59
CA ASN A 2 -86.16 -26.25 -21.85
C ASN A 2 -86.53 -27.70 -22.27
N PRO A 3 -85.61 -28.68 -22.16
CA PRO A 3 -84.15 -28.59 -22.32
C PRO A 3 -83.60 -29.64 -23.32
N THR A 4 -82.47 -29.37 -23.98
CA THR A 4 -81.74 -30.37 -24.80
C THR A 4 -80.22 -30.20 -24.75
N SER A 5 -79.54 -31.32 -24.56
CA SER A 5 -78.07 -31.50 -24.50
C SER A 5 -77.53 -32.09 -25.83
N TRP A 6 -76.67 -33.14 -25.78
CA TRP A 6 -76.11 -33.96 -26.89
C TRP A 6 -74.87 -33.33 -27.56
N ILE A 7 -73.69 -33.96 -27.71
CA ILE A 7 -73.13 -35.32 -27.45
C ILE A 7 -71.65 -35.14 -26.97
N GLY A 8 -70.97 -35.96 -26.16
CA GLY A 8 -71.32 -37.19 -25.42
C GLY A 8 -70.47 -38.43 -25.80
N LEU A 9 -69.81 -39.13 -24.86
CA LEU A 9 -69.51 -40.58 -24.98
C LEU A 9 -69.03 -41.27 -23.66
N ILE A 10 -69.87 -42.18 -23.14
CA ILE A 10 -69.58 -43.60 -22.78
C ILE A 10 -68.63 -44.00 -21.60
N VAL A 11 -69.29 -44.63 -20.59
CA VAL A 11 -68.94 -45.89 -19.86
C VAL A 11 -68.09 -45.89 -18.56
N LEU A 12 -68.83 -45.97 -17.43
CA LEU A 12 -68.94 -47.10 -16.47
C LEU A 12 -67.69 -47.69 -15.77
N GLY A 13 -67.75 -47.77 -14.43
CA GLY A 13 -66.85 -48.59 -13.58
C GLY A 13 -67.23 -48.52 -12.09
N MET A 14 -66.96 -49.58 -11.31
CA MET A 14 -67.31 -49.69 -9.89
C MET A 14 -66.10 -50.04 -9.00
N ALA A 15 -66.20 -49.65 -7.73
CA ALA A 15 -65.73 -50.35 -6.51
C ALA A 15 -64.27 -50.23 -5.99
N MET A 16 -64.24 -50.05 -4.64
CA MET A 16 -63.26 -50.51 -3.65
C MET A 16 -61.90 -49.81 -3.46
N MET A 17 -61.36 -50.02 -2.25
CA MET A 17 -60.16 -49.41 -1.68
C MET A 17 -58.93 -50.27 -1.89
N VAL A 18 -57.75 -49.64 -1.98
CA VAL A 18 -56.58 -49.87 -1.09
C VAL A 18 -55.58 -48.73 -1.35
N GLY A 19 -54.76 -48.37 -0.34
CA GLY A 19 -53.87 -47.21 -0.41
C GLY A 19 -52.63 -47.40 -1.27
N GLY A 20 -52.12 -46.29 -1.82
CA GLY A 20 -50.81 -46.19 -2.47
C GLY A 20 -50.21 -44.80 -2.18
N SER A 21 -48.92 -44.75 -1.88
CA SER A 21 -48.26 -43.53 -1.38
C SER A 21 -48.06 -42.47 -2.46
N GLY A 22 -48.92 -41.46 -2.49
CA GLY A 22 -48.63 -40.20 -3.18
C GLY A 22 -47.57 -39.41 -2.40
N LEU A 23 -46.34 -39.37 -2.91
CA LEU A 23 -45.28 -38.52 -2.36
C LEU A 23 -45.71 -37.05 -2.44
N ALA A 24 -45.72 -36.37 -1.29
CA ALA A 24 -45.86 -34.92 -1.28
C ALA A 24 -44.65 -34.31 -2.00
N ALA A 25 -44.89 -33.56 -3.08
CA ALA A 25 -43.83 -32.81 -3.74
C ALA A 25 -43.23 -31.81 -2.75
N PRO A 26 -41.89 -31.70 -2.64
CA PRO A 26 -41.27 -30.79 -1.70
C PRO A 26 -41.63 -29.35 -2.04
N VAL A 27 -42.16 -28.61 -1.05
CA VAL A 27 -42.38 -27.17 -1.17
C VAL A 27 -41.00 -26.51 -1.30
N ALA A 28 -40.76 -25.84 -2.43
CA ALA A 28 -39.52 -25.12 -2.67
C ALA A 28 -39.34 -23.98 -1.65
N THR A 29 -38.13 -23.84 -1.10
CA THR A 29 -37.82 -22.95 0.02
C THR A 29 -37.83 -21.47 -0.39
N THR A 30 -38.83 -20.72 0.08
CA THR A 30 -39.03 -19.29 -0.21
C THR A 30 -38.27 -18.39 0.77
N ALA A 31 -37.00 -18.07 0.49
CA ALA A 31 -36.18 -17.23 1.38
C ALA A 31 -35.03 -16.46 0.66
N LEU A 32 -35.17 -16.12 -0.63
CA LEU A 32 -34.01 -15.89 -1.50
C LEU A 32 -33.93 -14.56 -2.27
N TRP A 33 -35.00 -13.77 -2.38
CA TRP A 33 -35.04 -12.51 -3.15
C TRP A 33 -35.95 -11.49 -2.43
N GLU A 34 -35.49 -10.24 -2.24
CA GLU A 34 -36.21 -9.20 -1.50
C GLU A 34 -36.13 -7.81 -2.16
N ALA A 35 -37.15 -6.97 -1.96
CA ALA A 35 -37.16 -5.58 -2.43
C ALA A 35 -36.55 -4.58 -1.42
N ASN A 36 -36.17 -3.37 -1.87
CA ASN A 36 -35.76 -2.27 -0.97
C ASN A 36 -36.91 -1.39 -0.44
N GLY A 37 -38.15 -1.67 -0.85
CA GLY A 37 -39.36 -0.98 -0.41
C GLY A 37 -40.58 -1.91 -0.47
N PRO A 38 -41.79 -1.45 -0.11
CA PRO A 38 -42.98 -2.28 -0.11
C PRO A 38 -43.32 -2.77 -1.53
N VAL A 39 -43.54 -4.08 -1.66
CA VAL A 39 -44.07 -4.70 -2.87
C VAL A 39 -45.59 -4.69 -2.76
N ASP A 40 -46.20 -3.64 -3.32
CA ASP A 40 -47.64 -3.39 -3.23
C ASP A 40 -48.47 -4.35 -4.11
N SER A 41 -47.84 -5.06 -5.06
CA SER A 41 -48.48 -6.00 -5.99
C SER A 41 -47.50 -7.02 -6.58
N THR A 42 -48.00 -8.20 -6.96
CA THR A 42 -47.23 -9.27 -7.63
C THR A 42 -48.07 -9.97 -8.71
N ALA A 43 -47.46 -10.36 -9.83
CA ALA A 43 -48.12 -11.15 -10.87
C ALA A 43 -47.15 -12.21 -11.45
N LEU A 44 -47.62 -13.42 -11.73
CA LEU A 44 -46.82 -14.50 -12.31
C LEU A 44 -47.11 -14.64 -13.82
N SER A 45 -46.10 -14.94 -14.64
CA SER A 45 -46.28 -15.22 -16.06
C SER A 45 -47.14 -16.49 -16.29
N PRO A 46 -47.85 -16.62 -17.43
CA PRO A 46 -48.70 -17.78 -17.72
C PRO A 46 -47.94 -19.13 -17.80
N ASP A 47 -46.62 -19.10 -17.97
CA ASP A 47 -45.76 -20.29 -17.96
C ASP A 47 -45.12 -20.58 -16.58
N GLY A 48 -45.44 -19.76 -15.57
CA GLY A 48 -44.99 -19.91 -14.18
C GLY A 48 -43.55 -19.46 -13.90
N LYS A 49 -42.80 -18.96 -14.89
CA LYS A 49 -41.34 -18.73 -14.77
C LYS A 49 -40.91 -17.32 -14.35
N THR A 50 -41.76 -16.31 -14.53
CA THR A 50 -41.43 -14.91 -14.26
C THR A 50 -42.38 -14.33 -13.23
N LEU A 51 -41.86 -13.92 -12.07
CA LEU A 51 -42.61 -13.19 -11.06
C LEU A 51 -42.37 -11.69 -11.24
N TYR A 52 -43.37 -11.00 -11.77
CA TYR A 52 -43.43 -9.55 -11.81
C TYR A 52 -43.81 -9.02 -10.42
N LEU A 53 -43.12 -7.97 -10.00
CA LEU A 53 -43.34 -7.26 -8.75
C LEU A 53 -43.60 -5.79 -9.09
N GLY A 54 -44.49 -5.13 -8.37
CA GLY A 54 -44.79 -3.71 -8.57
C GLY A 54 -45.16 -3.04 -7.26
N GLY A 55 -44.52 -1.91 -6.96
CA GLY A 55 -44.71 -1.20 -5.69
C GLY A 55 -43.67 -0.10 -5.52
N SER A 56 -43.60 0.46 -4.31
CA SER A 56 -42.73 1.60 -3.99
C SER A 56 -41.30 1.16 -3.64
N PHE A 57 -40.63 0.50 -4.59
CA PHE A 57 -39.23 0.05 -4.48
C PHE A 57 -38.43 0.45 -5.74
N SER A 58 -37.11 0.65 -5.60
CA SER A 58 -36.17 0.88 -6.71
C SER A 58 -35.26 -0.32 -6.99
N TYR A 59 -35.49 -1.46 -6.34
CA TYR A 59 -34.62 -2.62 -6.34
C TYR A 59 -35.33 -3.93 -5.91
N VAL A 60 -34.89 -5.09 -6.43
CA VAL A 60 -35.19 -6.45 -5.93
C VAL A 60 -34.03 -7.44 -6.12
N GLY A 61 -33.72 -8.26 -5.10
CA GLY A 61 -32.80 -9.40 -5.20
C GLY A 61 -32.24 -9.96 -3.87
N PRO A 62 -31.33 -10.95 -3.90
CA PRO A 62 -30.99 -11.78 -2.74
C PRO A 62 -30.53 -11.11 -1.43
N HIS A 63 -31.11 -11.59 -0.32
CA HIS A 63 -30.56 -11.56 1.05
C HIS A 63 -29.31 -12.48 1.10
N SER A 64 -28.40 -12.42 2.10
CA SER A 64 -27.04 -13.01 1.83
C SER A 64 -26.03 -13.62 2.87
N GLY A 65 -26.23 -13.66 4.16
CA GLY A 65 -25.59 -14.62 5.07
C GLY A 65 -24.16 -14.32 5.41
N ALA A 66 -23.94 -13.07 5.76
CA ALA A 66 -22.86 -12.44 6.49
C ALA A 66 -21.42 -12.96 6.30
N ALA A 67 -21.16 -13.69 5.21
CA ALA A 67 -20.01 -13.75 4.34
C ALA A 67 -20.52 -14.25 2.98
N THR A 68 -20.26 -13.51 1.92
CA THR A 68 -20.56 -13.80 0.52
C THR A 68 -19.64 -12.92 -0.32
N VAL A 69 -18.80 -13.55 -1.07
CA VAL A 69 -17.46 -13.19 -1.51
C VAL A 69 -17.32 -12.68 -2.98
N LEU A 70 -16.75 -11.49 -3.22
CA LEU A 70 -16.66 -10.97 -4.60
C LEU A 70 -15.77 -11.70 -5.63
N GLU A 71 -16.36 -12.51 -6.48
CA GLU A 71 -15.72 -13.15 -7.62
C GLU A 71 -15.06 -12.19 -8.69
N ALA A 72 -14.38 -12.65 -9.77
CA ALA A 72 -13.76 -11.79 -10.84
C ALA A 72 -14.35 -11.54 -12.27
N ASP A 73 -15.47 -12.10 -12.73
CA ASP A 73 -16.43 -11.57 -13.74
C ASP A 73 -17.51 -10.74 -13.05
N GLY A 74 -18.09 -11.26 -11.96
CA GLY A 74 -19.36 -10.70 -11.60
C GLY A 74 -20.40 -11.26 -10.65
N GLN A 75 -20.85 -12.43 -10.95
CA GLN A 75 -21.82 -13.15 -10.17
C GLN A 75 -21.29 -13.50 -8.76
N PHE A 76 -22.15 -13.60 -7.73
CA PHE A 76 -21.80 -14.03 -6.36
C PHE A 76 -22.61 -15.26 -5.88
N GLN A 77 -22.09 -15.97 -4.84
CA GLN A 77 -22.34 -17.39 -4.51
C GLN A 77 -23.34 -17.61 -3.37
N ALA A 78 -24.27 -18.48 -3.73
CA ALA A 78 -25.49 -18.99 -3.14
C ALA A 78 -25.37 -20.20 -2.19
N ALA A 79 -25.79 -20.15 -0.93
CA ALA A 79 -25.54 -21.25 0.02
C ALA A 79 -26.53 -21.62 1.19
N SER A 80 -26.03 -22.00 2.39
CA SER A 80 -26.43 -23.29 2.98
C SER A 80 -26.95 -23.40 4.44
N SER A 81 -26.97 -22.38 5.30
CA SER A 81 -27.88 -22.21 6.49
C SER A 81 -27.87 -20.73 6.96
N LEU A 82 -28.81 -20.10 7.71
CA LEU A 82 -28.83 -18.62 8.05
C LEU A 82 -28.25 -18.17 9.45
N LEU A 83 -27.51 -17.01 9.53
CA LEU A 83 -26.81 -16.34 10.71
C LEU A 83 -27.28 -14.82 10.72
N GLU A 84 -26.98 -14.00 11.77
CA GLU A 84 -27.84 -12.89 12.25
C GLU A 84 -27.15 -11.63 12.96
N GLY A 85 -25.98 -11.08 12.55
CA GLY A 85 -25.24 -9.99 13.30
C GLY A 85 -23.94 -9.41 12.67
N LYS A 86 -23.27 -8.40 13.27
CA LYS A 86 -22.06 -7.56 12.89
C LYS A 86 -20.61 -8.11 12.62
N VAL A 87 -19.74 -7.61 11.74
CA VAL A 87 -18.59 -8.45 11.23
C VAL A 87 -17.05 -7.98 11.02
N TYR A 88 -16.55 -6.75 11.26
CA TYR A 88 -15.13 -6.23 11.25
C TYR A 88 -13.74 -6.75 10.58
N SER A 89 -13.45 -7.78 9.70
CA SER A 89 -12.09 -8.19 9.04
C SER A 89 -12.10 -9.59 8.28
N VAL A 90 -11.20 -10.30 7.47
CA VAL A 90 -11.30 -11.81 7.02
C VAL A 90 -10.08 -12.64 6.27
N ALA A 91 -10.06 -13.92 5.66
CA ALA A 91 -9.02 -14.99 5.23
C ALA A 91 -9.23 -15.86 4.01
N ALA A 92 -8.11 -16.43 3.58
CA ALA A 92 -7.90 -17.56 2.72
C ALA A 92 -6.76 -18.43 3.15
N ASP A 93 -6.47 -19.53 2.51
CA ASP A 93 -5.33 -20.37 2.81
C ASP A 93 -4.44 -20.68 1.60
N SER A 94 -3.88 -21.89 1.66
CA SER A 94 -3.02 -22.55 0.68
C SER A 94 -3.75 -23.71 -0.03
N SER A 95 -5.05 -23.90 0.23
CA SER A 95 -5.82 -25.10 -0.12
C SER A 95 -7.26 -24.81 -0.57
N GLY A 96 -7.63 -23.55 -0.74
CA GLY A 96 -8.91 -23.09 -1.26
C GLY A 96 -9.89 -22.47 -0.27
N GLY A 97 -9.62 -22.41 1.03
CA GLY A 97 -10.60 -22.16 2.08
C GLY A 97 -10.30 -21.03 3.06
N TRP A 98 -11.07 -20.98 4.17
CA TRP A 98 -11.02 -19.87 5.14
C TRP A 98 -11.70 -20.11 6.52
N TYR A 99 -11.18 -19.60 7.65
CA TYR A 99 -11.81 -19.68 9.00
C TYR A 99 -12.57 -18.42 9.56
N VAL A 100 -13.83 -18.39 10.05
CA VAL A 100 -14.80 -17.21 10.17
C VAL A 100 -15.70 -16.85 11.44
N GLY A 101 -15.87 -15.59 11.99
CA GLY A 101 -16.47 -15.38 13.37
C GLY A 101 -16.86 -14.06 14.17
N GLY A 102 -18.04 -13.86 14.86
CA GLY A 102 -18.67 -12.65 15.56
C GLY A 102 -19.81 -12.89 16.59
N ASP A 103 -20.65 -11.96 17.11
CA ASP A 103 -21.88 -12.01 18.02
C ASP A 103 -22.85 -13.21 17.99
N PHE A 104 -22.41 -14.35 17.47
CA PHE A 104 -23.29 -15.38 16.98
C PHE A 104 -24.01 -16.08 18.12
N SER A 105 -25.38 -16.19 18.12
CA SER A 105 -26.46 -17.03 18.83
C SER A 105 -27.24 -18.28 18.14
N ILE A 106 -26.83 -19.60 18.06
CA ILE A 106 -27.36 -20.64 17.07
C ILE A 106 -28.73 -21.14 17.41
N ALA A 107 -29.69 -20.75 16.56
CA ALA A 107 -31.06 -20.84 17.00
C ALA A 107 -31.13 -20.36 18.48
N GLY A 108 -30.43 -19.25 18.80
CA GLY A 108 -30.08 -18.77 20.14
C GLY A 108 -28.69 -19.11 20.73
N ALA A 109 -28.17 -20.34 20.63
CA ALA A 109 -26.99 -20.79 21.39
C ALA A 109 -25.64 -20.28 20.83
N ALA A 110 -25.05 -19.25 21.41
CA ALA A 110 -23.96 -18.51 20.75
C ALA A 110 -22.77 -19.37 20.29
N ARG A 111 -22.03 -19.14 19.14
CA ARG A 111 -21.19 -20.10 18.31
C ARG A 111 -19.65 -19.85 17.93
N ASN A 112 -18.70 -19.40 18.80
CA ASN A 112 -17.29 -18.89 18.59
C ASN A 112 -16.02 -19.62 18.03
N LEU A 113 -15.23 -18.86 17.24
CA LEU A 113 -14.22 -19.18 16.20
C LEU A 113 -14.53 -20.48 15.45
N VAL A 114 -14.01 -20.62 14.24
CA VAL A 114 -14.39 -21.73 13.34
C VAL A 114 -13.22 -22.10 12.43
N HIS A 115 -13.39 -22.97 11.45
CA HIS A 115 -12.68 -22.95 10.17
C HIS A 115 -13.19 -23.76 9.07
N ILE A 116 -13.06 -23.25 7.86
CA ILE A 116 -13.96 -23.74 6.89
C ILE A 116 -13.31 -23.87 5.54
N ASP A 117 -13.94 -24.81 4.83
CA ASP A 117 -13.39 -25.55 3.71
C ASP A 117 -13.17 -24.59 2.51
N GLN A 118 -13.09 -25.06 1.29
CA GLN A 118 -13.10 -24.22 0.09
C GLN A 118 -14.50 -23.72 -0.38
N THR A 119 -15.63 -24.10 0.27
CA THR A 119 -17.06 -24.03 -0.18
C THR A 119 -18.45 -23.79 0.66
N GLY A 120 -18.69 -23.88 2.00
CA GLY A 120 -19.88 -24.00 3.03
C GLY A 120 -20.18 -24.82 4.49
N VAL A 121 -19.57 -25.93 5.21
CA VAL A 121 -19.55 -26.95 6.43
C VAL A 121 -18.02 -27.20 6.84
N LEU A 122 -17.47 -27.98 7.84
CA LEU A 122 -17.74 -28.34 9.26
C LEU A 122 -16.72 -29.27 10.09
N LEU A 123 -16.40 -30.62 9.96
CA LEU A 123 -15.45 -31.73 10.60
C LEU A 123 -15.12 -32.74 11.97
N PRO A 124 -15.46 -33.11 13.36
CA PRO A 124 -16.20 -32.79 14.76
C PRO A 124 -15.47 -32.27 16.15
N TRP A 125 -15.91 -31.21 16.96
CA TRP A 125 -15.11 -30.16 17.80
C TRP A 125 -15.37 -29.83 19.36
N SER A 126 -14.46 -29.09 20.10
CA SER A 126 -14.64 -27.99 21.20
C SER A 126 -13.41 -27.09 21.84
N PRO A 127 -13.11 -25.71 21.71
CA PRO A 127 -12.36 -24.89 22.71
C PRO A 127 -13.11 -23.61 23.15
N VAL A 128 -13.78 -23.68 24.27
CA VAL A 128 -14.39 -22.50 24.87
C VAL A 128 -13.43 -21.32 24.86
N ALA A 129 -13.87 -20.09 24.62
CA ALA A 129 -13.07 -18.92 24.86
C ALA A 129 -13.89 -17.64 25.15
N SER A 130 -14.62 -17.51 26.26
CA SER A 130 -16.05 -17.13 26.32
C SER A 130 -16.66 -15.81 25.79
N GLN A 131 -16.03 -15.19 24.82
CA GLN A 131 -15.62 -13.81 24.89
C GLN A 131 -15.51 -13.35 23.44
N PRO A 132 -16.19 -12.28 23.11
CA PRO A 132 -15.62 -11.23 21.34
C PRO A 132 -14.19 -11.56 20.96
N VAL A 133 -13.87 -12.39 19.94
CA VAL A 133 -12.74 -12.07 19.07
C VAL A 133 -13.14 -10.86 18.20
N ASN A 134 -12.47 -10.45 17.12
CA ASN A 134 -13.03 -9.55 16.10
C ASN A 134 -12.12 -9.47 14.83
N VAL A 135 -11.24 -10.46 14.58
CA VAL A 135 -9.97 -10.38 13.72
C VAL A 135 -8.96 -11.57 13.51
N VAL A 136 -7.98 -11.55 12.55
CA VAL A 136 -6.84 -12.47 12.27
C VAL A 136 -5.77 -11.90 11.33
N ARG A 137 -4.73 -12.71 11.06
CA ARG A 137 -4.37 -13.29 9.76
C ARG A 137 -3.68 -14.68 9.88
N TYR A 138 -3.16 -15.24 8.81
CA TYR A 138 -2.24 -16.37 8.72
C TYR A 138 -1.00 -16.00 7.83
N VAL A 139 0.17 -16.63 8.02
CA VAL A 139 1.41 -16.66 7.20
C VAL A 139 2.30 -17.81 7.74
N GLY A 140 3.05 -18.54 6.90
CA GLY A 140 4.22 -19.33 7.36
C GLY A 140 4.02 -20.43 8.43
N GLY A 141 3.05 -21.35 8.24
CA GLY A 141 2.95 -22.57 9.06
C GLY A 141 2.66 -22.34 10.55
N GLN A 142 1.77 -21.40 10.86
CA GLN A 142 1.55 -20.92 12.23
C GLN A 142 0.07 -20.75 12.63
N LEU A 143 -0.21 -19.94 13.63
CA LEU A 143 -1.45 -19.21 13.89
C LEU A 143 -1.06 -17.99 14.72
N PHE A 144 -1.90 -16.97 14.95
CA PHE A 144 -1.90 -16.09 16.13
C PHE A 144 -3.48 -15.91 16.47
N VAL A 145 -4.12 -16.04 17.71
CA VAL A 145 -5.60 -15.73 18.04
C VAL A 145 -6.05 -15.30 19.49
N GLY A 146 -7.09 -14.49 19.86
CA GLY A 146 -7.21 -13.87 21.23
C GLY A 146 -8.28 -12.80 21.54
N SER A 147 -9.43 -13.09 22.17
CA SER A 147 -10.71 -12.29 22.31
C SER A 147 -10.67 -10.95 23.09
N ASP A 148 -11.60 -10.68 24.03
CA ASP A 148 -11.20 -10.10 25.31
C ASP A 148 -10.61 -11.17 26.24
N THR A 149 -9.72 -10.89 27.13
CA THR A 149 -8.46 -11.61 27.11
C THR A 149 -7.83 -11.87 25.77
N ALA A 150 -6.59 -11.53 25.86
CA ALA A 150 -5.41 -12.18 25.40
C ALA A 150 -5.06 -11.85 23.98
N LEU A 151 -3.99 -12.48 23.54
CA LEU A 151 -3.37 -12.37 22.25
C LEU A 151 -2.64 -13.72 22.06
N THR A 152 -3.24 -14.79 21.55
CA THR A 152 -3.22 -16.12 22.24
C THR A 152 -3.09 -17.32 21.34
N GLU A 153 -3.04 -18.54 21.93
CA GLU A 153 -2.54 -19.70 21.21
C GLU A 153 -3.35 -20.99 21.19
N TYR A 154 -3.33 -21.55 19.98
CA TYR A 154 -4.01 -22.74 19.52
C TYR A 154 -3.26 -23.24 18.31
N ASN A 155 -3.58 -24.44 17.86
CA ASN A 155 -2.92 -25.11 16.77
C ASN A 155 -3.87 -25.18 15.56
N THR A 156 -3.36 -25.52 14.38
CA THR A 156 -4.21 -25.81 13.20
C THR A 156 -5.03 -27.08 13.45
N THR A 157 -4.33 -28.07 14.01
CA THR A 157 -4.77 -29.44 14.21
C THR A 157 -5.35 -29.65 15.62
N THR A 158 -4.55 -29.38 16.66
CA THR A 158 -4.99 -29.33 18.07
C THR A 158 -5.11 -27.87 18.51
N GLY A 159 -5.00 -27.49 19.79
CA GLY A 159 -4.99 -26.06 20.18
C GLY A 159 -5.41 -25.80 21.61
N ALA A 160 -4.68 -26.36 22.56
CA ALA A 160 -5.08 -26.64 23.94
C ALA A 160 -4.33 -25.82 25.01
N ALA A 161 -4.99 -25.60 26.16
CA ALA A 161 -4.62 -24.62 27.17
C ALA A 161 -3.53 -25.06 28.17
N VAL A 162 -2.72 -24.10 28.60
CA VAL A 162 -1.79 -24.21 29.76
C VAL A 162 -1.30 -22.84 30.28
N TRP A 163 -1.24 -21.81 29.43
CA TRP A 163 -0.70 -20.47 29.70
C TRP A 163 -1.45 -19.36 28.92
N THR A 164 -1.08 -18.09 29.13
CA THR A 164 -1.47 -16.86 28.41
C THR A 164 -0.78 -15.68 29.07
N VAL A 165 -0.93 -14.52 28.45
CA VAL A 165 -0.47 -13.22 28.80
C VAL A 165 -1.47 -12.24 28.22
N ALA A 166 -1.55 -11.06 28.77
CA ALA A 166 -2.80 -10.38 28.82
C ALA A 166 -2.44 -8.83 28.90
N SER A 167 -3.37 -7.88 28.94
CA SER A 167 -3.48 -6.47 28.56
C SER A 167 -4.82 -5.84 29.12
N ASN A 168 -5.64 -4.89 28.57
CA ASN A 168 -7.14 -4.68 28.70
C ASN A 168 -7.72 -3.51 27.83
N GLY A 169 -8.27 -3.69 26.61
CA GLY A 169 -9.05 -4.79 26.04
C GLY A 169 -9.83 -4.62 24.69
N ARG A 170 -9.39 -5.27 23.57
CA ARG A 170 -9.78 -5.43 22.13
C ARG A 170 -8.47 -5.41 21.22
N VAL A 171 -8.38 -5.33 19.86
CA VAL A 171 -7.23 -5.09 18.89
C VAL A 171 -7.77 -4.78 17.36
N LEU A 172 -7.18 -4.73 16.08
CA LEU A 172 -7.76 -4.65 14.62
C LEU A 172 -7.11 -5.35 13.33
N ALA A 173 -5.80 -5.49 13.11
CA ALA A 173 -5.15 -6.50 12.21
C ALA A 173 -3.78 -6.92 12.79
N LEU A 174 -3.06 -7.97 12.37
CA LEU A 174 -1.62 -8.22 12.69
C LEU A 174 -0.92 -8.67 11.38
N ALA A 175 0.42 -8.69 11.28
CA ALA A 175 1.10 -9.48 10.23
C ALA A 175 2.21 -10.43 10.60
N VAL A 176 3.00 -10.97 9.66
CA VAL A 176 4.49 -11.01 9.73
C VAL A 176 5.29 -11.01 8.42
N SER A 177 6.43 -10.30 8.45
CA SER A 177 7.66 -10.55 7.69
C SER A 177 8.81 -10.88 8.66
N GLY A 178 9.50 -12.00 8.46
CA GLY A 178 10.64 -12.44 9.27
C GLY A 178 10.32 -12.90 10.68
N ALA A 179 11.29 -12.81 11.58
CA ALA A 179 11.06 -12.95 13.03
C ALA A 179 10.69 -11.55 13.57
N SER A 180 9.39 -11.23 13.55
CA SER A 180 8.82 -9.88 13.74
C SER A 180 7.31 -10.04 14.03
N LEU A 181 6.63 -9.25 14.88
CA LEU A 181 5.25 -9.59 15.36
C LEU A 181 4.29 -8.51 15.93
N TYR A 182 3.95 -7.48 15.15
CA TYR A 182 3.25 -6.24 15.50
C TYR A 182 2.06 -6.53 16.53
N VAL A 183 1.71 -5.77 17.63
CA VAL A 183 0.79 -6.09 18.84
C VAL A 183 -0.53 -5.21 19.15
N GLY A 184 -1.43 -5.38 20.17
CA GLY A 184 -2.28 -4.36 20.97
C GLY A 184 -3.18 -3.08 20.53
N GLY A 185 -3.42 -2.02 21.39
CA GLY A 185 -4.70 -1.16 21.36
C GLY A 185 -5.12 0.12 22.21
N GLU A 186 -6.37 0.35 22.81
CA GLU A 186 -6.89 1.07 24.06
C GLU A 186 -6.12 0.52 25.27
N PHE A 187 -4.84 0.68 25.15
CA PHE A 187 -3.82 -0.12 25.67
C PHE A 187 -2.99 0.70 26.68
N THR A 188 -3.58 1.37 27.68
CA THR A 188 -2.95 2.19 28.78
C THR A 188 -2.12 1.41 29.84
N THR A 189 -1.65 0.19 29.60
CA THR A 189 -0.50 -0.44 30.31
C THR A 189 0.28 -1.29 29.24
N LEU A 190 1.48 -1.89 29.41
CA LEU A 190 2.05 -2.94 28.51
C LEU A 190 3.18 -3.71 29.16
N GLY A 191 2.74 -4.58 30.05
CA GLY A 191 3.60 -5.23 31.01
C GLY A 191 2.98 -5.34 32.36
N GLY A 192 2.04 -4.46 32.63
CA GLY A 192 2.38 -3.47 33.64
C GLY A 192 3.76 -2.82 33.40
N SER A 193 4.16 -2.49 32.16
CA SER A 193 5.45 -1.86 31.82
C SER A 193 5.26 -0.79 30.70
N SER A 194 5.98 0.34 30.77
CA SER A 194 5.61 1.68 30.25
C SER A 194 5.96 2.02 28.75
N ARG A 195 5.01 2.44 27.86
CA ARG A 195 4.93 2.57 26.33
C ARG A 195 3.69 3.40 25.86
N SER A 196 3.04 3.21 24.68
CA SER A 196 1.57 3.48 24.34
C SER A 196 1.10 3.71 22.88
N HIS A 197 0.06 2.99 22.41
CA HIS A 197 -0.44 3.06 21.02
C HIS A 197 -0.05 1.77 20.36
N LEU A 198 0.40 1.87 19.12
CA LEU A 198 1.61 1.29 18.53
C LEU A 198 2.63 0.74 19.62
N ALA A 199 3.42 -0.35 19.44
CA ALA A 199 4.27 -1.03 20.49
C ALA A 199 4.92 -2.37 20.04
N ARG A 200 6.20 -2.66 20.27
CA ARG A 200 6.98 -3.71 19.56
C ARG A 200 7.01 -5.13 20.36
N VAL A 201 7.03 -6.43 19.94
CA VAL A 201 6.71 -7.71 20.76
C VAL A 201 7.25 -9.04 20.14
N ASP A 202 7.55 -10.17 20.83
CA ASP A 202 8.40 -11.31 20.29
C ASP A 202 7.82 -12.52 19.51
N VAL A 203 8.47 -12.86 18.38
CA VAL A 203 8.49 -14.19 17.69
C VAL A 203 9.91 -14.59 17.26
N SER A 204 10.79 -14.73 18.25
CA SER A 204 12.08 -15.37 18.08
C SER A 204 12.36 -16.32 19.24
N ALA A 205 12.28 -15.83 20.48
CA ALA A 205 12.71 -16.58 21.66
C ALA A 205 11.80 -17.77 22.01
N ALA A 206 12.22 -18.54 23.01
CA ALA A 206 11.63 -19.85 23.26
C ALA A 206 10.31 -19.77 24.07
N PRO A 207 9.41 -20.77 23.94
CA PRO A 207 8.21 -21.10 24.73
C PRO A 207 8.10 -20.88 26.27
N ALA A 208 8.84 -19.97 26.91
CA ALA A 208 8.44 -19.34 28.18
C ALA A 208 8.87 -17.85 28.30
N THR A 209 9.37 -17.23 27.21
CA THR A 209 10.33 -16.13 27.31
C THR A 209 10.08 -14.83 26.54
N ILE A 210 9.39 -14.81 25.38
CA ILE A 210 8.97 -13.56 24.69
C ILE A 210 8.45 -12.54 25.73
N THR A 211 8.68 -11.27 25.46
CA THR A 211 8.02 -10.10 26.04
C THR A 211 8.13 -8.96 24.99
N VAL A 212 8.64 -7.75 25.30
CA VAL A 212 8.30 -6.49 24.57
C VAL A 212 9.38 -5.29 24.35
N ASP A 213 10.63 -5.32 23.77
CA ASP A 213 11.99 -4.49 23.81
C ASP A 213 12.24 -2.90 23.87
N PRO A 214 13.52 -2.36 23.91
CA PRO A 214 13.90 -0.91 23.89
C PRO A 214 14.97 -0.27 22.87
N ALA A 215 14.51 0.61 21.94
CA ALA A 215 15.05 1.61 20.92
C ALA A 215 14.09 2.71 20.18
N TRP A 216 12.71 2.63 20.07
CA TRP A 216 11.48 3.43 19.60
C TRP A 216 10.25 3.88 20.64
N GLN A 217 9.98 5.16 21.15
CA GLN A 217 9.20 5.72 22.38
C GLN A 217 8.07 6.82 22.14
N PRO A 218 7.16 6.97 21.17
CA PRO A 218 6.62 8.32 20.87
C PRO A 218 5.77 9.14 21.87
N VAL A 219 5.89 10.49 22.02
CA VAL A 219 5.52 11.35 23.22
C VAL A 219 4.15 11.09 23.89
N LEU A 220 3.17 10.60 23.15
CA LEU A 220 2.12 11.42 22.52
C LEU A 220 1.00 12.00 23.46
N GLY A 221 0.06 12.79 22.90
CA GLY A 221 -0.96 13.69 23.54
C GLY A 221 -2.26 13.21 24.27
N SER A 222 -3.42 13.08 23.58
CA SER A 222 -4.78 13.32 24.15
C SER A 222 -5.97 12.33 23.94
N ALA A 223 -6.45 11.96 22.72
CA ALA A 223 -7.64 11.06 22.51
C ALA A 223 -7.54 9.83 21.55
N LEU A 224 -7.88 8.64 22.05
CA LEU A 224 -8.51 7.49 21.38
C LEU A 224 -7.68 6.55 20.40
N SER A 225 -8.26 5.91 19.36
CA SER A 225 -7.91 4.50 18.87
C SER A 225 -6.63 3.97 18.09
N VAL A 226 -6.78 3.09 17.03
CA VAL A 226 -5.87 2.57 15.91
C VAL A 226 -6.51 1.29 15.21
N ARG A 227 -6.33 0.84 13.91
CA ARG A 227 -6.94 -0.41 13.25
C ARG A 227 -6.30 -1.44 12.16
N ALA A 228 -5.13 -1.35 11.46
CA ALA A 228 -4.53 -2.51 10.68
C ALA A 228 -2.96 -2.64 10.68
N LEU A 229 -2.23 -2.88 9.56
CA LEU A 229 -0.78 -2.64 9.15
C LEU A 229 -0.40 -3.61 7.98
N ALA A 230 0.86 -3.76 7.47
CA ALA A 230 1.42 -5.06 6.98
C ALA A 230 2.92 -5.08 6.67
N ILE A 231 3.32 -5.62 5.52
CA ILE A 231 4.61 -6.22 5.19
C ILE A 231 5.14 -5.81 3.83
N ASP A 232 6.36 -5.32 3.85
CA ASP A 232 6.95 -4.44 2.86
C ASP A 232 8.11 -5.21 2.26
N SER A 233 7.98 -5.68 1.02
CA SER A 233 8.75 -6.86 0.57
C SER A 233 10.26 -6.64 0.44
N LEU A 234 10.79 -5.41 0.49
CA LEU A 234 12.24 -5.18 0.70
C LEU A 234 12.64 -4.97 2.18
N GLY A 235 11.71 -4.95 3.12
CA GLY A 235 11.99 -5.22 4.54
C GLY A 235 12.32 -4.03 5.45
N GLY A 236 12.16 -2.76 5.04
CA GLY A 236 12.60 -1.62 5.86
C GLY A 236 11.62 -0.89 6.83
N TRP A 237 10.37 -0.58 6.45
CA TRP A 237 9.80 0.75 6.75
C TRP A 237 8.25 0.82 6.86
N ILE A 238 7.66 0.56 8.03
CA ILE A 238 6.27 0.07 8.27
C ILE A 238 5.09 0.99 7.79
N TYR A 239 3.75 0.68 7.64
CA TYR A 239 2.62 1.68 7.50
C TYR A 239 1.43 1.56 8.50
N ALA A 240 0.91 2.67 9.13
CA ALA A 240 0.25 2.70 10.47
C ALA A 240 -1.21 3.30 10.86
N ALA A 241 -2.33 3.38 10.09
CA ALA A 241 -3.75 3.98 10.26
C ALA A 241 -4.69 4.26 11.50
N GLY A 242 -5.64 5.19 11.34
CA GLY A 242 -6.52 5.72 12.40
C GLY A 242 -6.38 7.22 12.75
N SER A 243 -7.20 7.78 13.68
CA SER A 243 -7.14 9.04 14.56
C SER A 243 -5.97 9.33 15.57
N PHE A 244 -4.69 9.12 15.28
CA PHE A 244 -3.64 9.56 16.19
C PHE A 244 -2.86 10.82 15.79
N THR A 245 -3.11 12.02 16.35
CA THR A 245 -2.40 13.25 15.90
C THR A 245 -0.90 13.26 15.60
N VAL A 246 0.06 12.68 16.31
CA VAL A 246 1.50 12.84 15.98
C VAL A 246 1.92 14.33 15.93
N GLY A 247 1.13 15.26 16.45
CA GLY A 247 0.72 16.38 15.64
C GLY A 247 0.93 17.80 16.07
N GLY A 248 1.03 18.10 17.36
CA GLY A 248 1.20 19.47 17.87
C GLY A 248 0.03 20.42 17.58
N GLY A 249 -0.34 20.67 16.31
CA GLY A 249 -1.47 21.54 15.94
C GLY A 249 -2.31 21.27 14.67
N ALA A 250 -1.85 20.75 13.51
CA ALA A 250 -2.63 21.01 12.28
C ALA A 250 -2.78 20.03 11.09
N ARG A 251 -1.88 19.08 10.76
CA ARG A 251 -2.15 17.97 9.79
C ARG A 251 -3.07 16.96 10.47
N THR A 252 -3.38 15.76 9.95
CA THR A 252 -3.93 14.70 10.81
C THR A 252 -3.71 13.28 10.20
N ASN A 253 -4.63 12.31 10.25
CA ASN A 253 -4.68 11.03 9.52
C ASN A 253 -3.43 10.13 9.32
N ILE A 254 -2.47 10.42 8.43
CA ILE A 254 -1.45 9.45 7.92
C ILE A 254 -0.10 9.47 8.79
N THR A 255 0.96 8.57 8.70
CA THR A 255 2.32 8.71 9.39
C THR A 255 3.50 7.65 9.14
N ARG A 256 4.86 8.02 9.09
CA ARG A 256 6.34 7.43 8.89
C ARG A 256 7.45 7.95 9.92
N VAL A 257 8.78 7.63 9.77
CA VAL A 257 9.96 7.71 10.75
C VAL A 257 11.64 7.97 10.51
N ASP A 258 12.77 7.77 9.62
CA ASP A 258 13.55 6.92 8.49
C ASP A 258 14.41 5.54 8.73
N ALA A 259 13.88 4.30 8.56
CA ALA A 259 14.40 2.91 8.92
C ALA A 259 14.30 2.25 10.37
N ALA A 260 14.57 0.93 10.52
CA ALA A 260 14.27 0.00 11.66
C ALA A 260 14.76 0.28 13.13
N THR A 261 14.81 1.56 13.58
CA THR A 261 15.27 1.94 14.93
C THR A 261 14.33 2.85 15.77
N GLY A 262 13.99 4.06 15.32
CA GLY A 262 14.00 5.24 16.21
C GLY A 262 13.12 6.43 15.74
N VAL A 263 13.32 7.66 16.26
CA VAL A 263 12.85 9.05 15.88
C VAL A 263 11.66 9.39 14.89
N ILE A 264 11.73 10.08 13.70
CA ILE A 264 10.53 10.69 12.99
C ILE A 264 10.46 11.23 11.45
N ASP A 265 11.24 11.07 10.35
CA ASP A 265 11.47 12.00 9.15
C ASP A 265 10.32 12.41 8.14
N SER A 266 10.38 12.42 6.79
CA SER A 266 9.48 13.31 5.96
C SER A 266 8.93 12.95 4.54
N TRP A 267 7.60 13.12 4.40
CA TRP A 267 6.61 13.41 3.32
C TRP A 267 5.23 13.42 4.11
N GLY A 268 3.98 13.69 3.65
CA GLY A 268 2.99 14.28 4.63
C GLY A 268 1.61 14.86 4.25
N ALA A 269 0.60 14.03 3.97
CA ALA A 269 -0.84 14.27 3.68
C ALA A 269 -1.70 15.19 4.56
N SER A 270 -3.02 15.18 4.38
CA SER A 270 -4.03 15.98 5.13
C SER A 270 -5.43 15.42 4.85
N CYS A 271 -6.52 15.87 5.54
CA CYS A 271 -7.98 15.59 5.38
C CYS A 271 -9.00 16.49 6.14
N SER A 272 -10.24 16.07 6.40
CA SER A 272 -10.86 16.32 7.71
C SER A 272 -11.84 15.22 8.13
N GLY A 273 -12.33 15.07 9.38
CA GLY A 273 -12.90 13.76 9.77
C GLY A 273 -13.62 13.43 11.11
N GLY A 274 -13.50 12.14 11.52
CA GLY A 274 -14.31 11.33 12.49
C GLY A 274 -13.86 9.84 12.67
N ALA A 275 -14.57 8.95 13.41
CA ALA A 275 -14.27 7.50 13.62
C ALA A 275 -13.94 6.62 12.36
N VAL A 276 -13.29 5.43 12.51
CA VAL A 276 -12.37 4.79 11.49
C VAL A 276 -12.42 3.17 11.32
N TYR A 277 -11.68 2.42 10.46
CA TYR A 277 -11.55 0.91 10.37
C TYR A 277 -10.34 0.01 9.78
N ASP A 278 -9.48 0.10 8.70
CA ASP A 278 -8.83 -1.16 8.00
C ASP A 278 -7.41 -1.21 7.18
N LEU A 279 -6.92 -2.31 6.43
CA LEU A 279 -5.95 -2.40 5.20
C LEU A 279 -5.35 -3.76 4.48
N ALA A 280 -4.83 -3.71 3.19
CA ALA A 280 -3.98 -4.66 2.27
C ALA A 280 -2.59 -4.25 1.46
N LEU A 281 -1.88 -4.99 0.51
CA LEU A 281 -0.45 -4.74 -0.04
C LEU A 281 0.24 -5.33 -1.34
N ALA A 282 1.30 -4.68 -1.93
CA ALA A 282 1.83 -4.97 -3.33
C ALA A 282 3.19 -4.34 -3.86
N SER A 283 3.51 -4.19 -5.19
CA SER A 283 4.85 -3.81 -5.80
C SER A 283 5.22 -2.46 -6.59
N SER A 284 4.38 -1.43 -6.79
CA SER A 284 4.63 0.04 -7.14
C SER A 284 3.92 1.23 -6.35
N SER A 285 2.59 1.50 -6.49
CA SER A 285 1.63 2.32 -5.69
C SER A 285 1.40 2.02 -4.17
N ILE A 286 0.29 2.35 -3.50
CA ILE A 286 0.03 2.16 -2.03
C ILE A 286 -1.46 2.32 -1.76
N PHE A 287 -2.17 2.17 -0.64
CA PHE A 287 -3.56 2.69 -0.56
C PHE A 287 -3.89 3.34 0.81
N VAL A 288 -4.39 4.59 0.95
CA VAL A 288 -4.89 5.17 2.26
C VAL A 288 -6.41 5.20 2.39
N ALA A 289 -7.07 5.55 3.52
CA ALA A 289 -8.53 5.38 3.66
C ALA A 289 -9.44 5.80 4.82
N GLY A 290 -10.73 5.97 4.48
CA GLY A 290 -11.86 6.24 5.36
C GLY A 290 -13.13 7.06 5.02
N GLU A 291 -13.87 7.51 6.02
CA GLU A 291 -15.03 8.43 6.00
C GLU A 291 -14.86 9.98 6.04
N PHE A 292 -13.70 10.55 6.24
CA PHE A 292 -13.29 11.97 6.15
C PHE A 292 -13.93 13.03 5.25
N THR A 293 -14.48 14.20 5.61
CA THR A 293 -14.90 15.23 4.57
C THR A 293 -13.94 15.55 3.38
N SER A 294 -12.61 15.65 3.52
CA SER A 294 -11.65 15.97 2.43
C SER A 294 -10.19 15.60 2.75
N CYS A 295 -9.09 16.06 2.07
CA CYS A 295 -7.60 15.73 2.20
C CYS A 295 -6.42 16.81 2.25
N GLY A 296 -6.55 18.14 2.34
CA GLY A 296 -5.55 19.22 1.95
C GLY A 296 -5.29 19.75 0.45
N GLY A 297 -6.28 20.07 -0.42
CA GLY A 297 -6.27 20.40 -1.88
C GLY A 297 -7.63 20.16 -2.63
N SER A 298 -8.19 18.93 -2.71
CA SER A 298 -9.59 18.50 -2.33
C SER A 298 -9.78 16.94 -2.46
N GLY A 299 -10.50 16.20 -1.60
CA GLY A 299 -10.47 14.70 -1.56
C GLY A 299 -11.81 14.02 -1.20
N ALA A 300 -12.11 12.78 -1.65
CA ALA A 300 -13.36 12.08 -1.31
C ALA A 300 -13.40 10.57 -1.08
N TYR A 301 -14.41 10.19 -0.29
CA TYR A 301 -15.15 8.95 -0.33
C TYR A 301 -14.31 7.68 -0.06
N LEU A 302 -14.01 6.85 -1.08
CA LEU A 302 -12.77 6.02 -1.13
C LEU A 302 -11.91 6.56 -2.30
N ALA A 303 -10.63 6.23 -2.53
CA ALA A 303 -9.67 7.01 -3.36
C ALA A 303 -8.20 6.55 -3.40
N GLU A 304 -7.47 6.94 -4.41
CA GLU A 304 -6.02 6.83 -4.38
C GLU A 304 -5.38 8.01 -3.64
N LEU A 305 -4.07 7.98 -3.46
CA LEU A 305 -3.04 8.90 -2.94
C LEU A 305 -1.67 8.47 -3.58
N ASN A 306 -0.45 8.54 -3.02
CA ASN A 306 0.76 8.56 -3.90
C ASN A 306 2.16 8.29 -3.26
N ALA A 307 3.28 8.72 -3.84
CA ALA A 307 4.59 8.89 -3.19
C ALA A 307 4.92 10.37 -2.86
N ALA A 308 4.11 11.34 -3.32
CA ALA A 308 4.19 12.81 -3.18
C ALA A 308 2.97 13.48 -2.45
N GLY A 309 1.78 13.76 -3.07
CA GLY A 309 0.44 13.29 -2.59
C GLY A 309 -0.98 13.85 -2.95
N ALA A 310 -1.30 14.42 -4.12
CA ALA A 310 -2.74 14.50 -4.58
C ALA A 310 -3.18 13.12 -5.20
N GLN A 311 -4.03 12.97 -6.28
CA GLN A 311 -4.38 11.62 -6.87
C GLN A 311 -5.36 11.45 -8.12
N THR A 312 -5.05 11.56 -9.48
CA THR A 312 -5.67 11.25 -10.91
C THR A 312 -6.53 12.23 -11.93
N ILE A 313 -7.65 11.83 -12.66
CA ILE A 313 -8.93 12.57 -13.17
C ILE A 313 -10.53 12.23 -12.85
N TRP A 314 -11.13 10.97 -12.82
CA TRP A 314 -12.16 10.07 -11.96
C TRP A 314 -13.54 10.64 -11.52
N SER A 315 -14.49 9.70 -11.35
CA SER A 315 -15.75 9.86 -10.61
C SER A 315 -16.41 8.58 -10.00
N PRO A 316 -15.84 7.76 -9.06
CA PRO A 316 -16.59 6.67 -8.41
C PRO A 316 -17.51 7.01 -7.24
N GLN A 317 -17.65 8.31 -6.98
CA GLN A 317 -18.85 9.02 -6.54
C GLN A 317 -20.05 8.23 -5.97
N PRO A 318 -20.29 8.07 -4.65
CA PRO A 318 -21.61 7.60 -4.11
C PRO A 318 -22.65 8.61 -3.48
N ASP A 319 -23.52 8.24 -2.49
CA ASP A 319 -24.57 9.14 -1.85
C ASP A 319 -24.34 9.52 -0.34
N ALA A 320 -24.12 8.55 0.56
CA ALA A 320 -23.75 8.79 1.97
C ALA A 320 -22.87 7.65 2.60
N PRO A 321 -21.97 7.93 3.58
CA PRO A 321 -21.17 7.04 4.48
C PRO A 321 -20.58 5.62 4.11
N VAL A 322 -19.39 5.16 4.56
CA VAL A 322 -18.75 3.80 4.33
C VAL A 322 -17.47 3.44 5.16
N HIS A 323 -16.80 2.25 5.06
CA HIS A 323 -15.57 1.83 5.84
C HIS A 323 -14.52 0.62 5.58
N ALA A 324 -14.00 0.13 4.40
CA ALA A 324 -12.76 -0.75 4.23
C ALA A 324 -12.29 -1.18 2.75
N LEU A 325 -11.17 -1.98 2.53
CA LEU A 325 -10.39 -2.43 1.30
C LEU A 325 -9.43 -3.76 1.20
N ALA A 326 -9.30 -4.55 0.08
CA ALA A 326 -8.56 -5.86 -0.22
C ALA A 326 -7.89 -6.10 -1.63
N LEU A 327 -7.42 -7.34 -2.05
CA LEU A 327 -7.22 -7.89 -3.47
C LEU A 327 -6.19 -9.04 -3.89
N SER A 328 -6.33 -9.65 -5.05
CA SER A 328 -5.26 -9.99 -6.03
C SER A 328 -3.73 -9.99 -5.69
N ALA A 329 -3.07 -11.12 -5.36
CA ALA A 329 -1.58 -11.22 -5.36
C ALA A 329 -1.01 -11.82 -6.67
N GLY A 330 -0.34 -10.97 -7.44
CA GLY A 330 -0.32 -10.94 -8.91
C GLY A 330 -0.93 -9.62 -9.41
N GLY A 331 -1.87 -9.06 -8.65
CA GLY A 331 -2.14 -7.62 -8.56
C GLY A 331 -3.27 -7.09 -9.40
N THR A 332 -3.72 -7.86 -10.38
CA THR A 332 -4.47 -7.36 -11.52
C THR A 332 -5.96 -7.13 -11.24
N ALA A 333 -6.42 -6.90 -9.99
CA ALA A 333 -7.85 -6.68 -9.72
C ALA A 333 -8.26 -6.19 -8.34
N LEU A 334 -9.50 -5.70 -8.19
CA LEU A 334 -10.00 -5.08 -6.97
C LEU A 334 -11.53 -4.78 -6.89
N TYR A 335 -12.19 -4.96 -5.74
CA TYR A 335 -13.63 -5.00 -5.50
C TYR A 335 -14.09 -3.90 -4.40
N ALA A 336 -15.25 -3.86 -3.70
CA ALA A 336 -15.58 -3.20 -2.36
C ALA A 336 -17.10 -2.86 -2.16
N GLY A 337 -17.58 -2.46 -0.96
CA GLY A 337 -19.03 -2.54 -0.60
C GLY A 337 -19.38 -2.29 0.87
N GLY A 338 -20.54 -1.67 1.18
CA GLY A 338 -20.95 -1.04 2.48
C GLY A 338 -22.49 -0.99 2.78
N VAL A 339 -23.00 -0.03 3.58
CA VAL A 339 -24.35 0.65 3.68
C VAL A 339 -25.40 0.24 2.65
N PHE A 340 -25.17 0.35 1.36
CA PHE A 340 -24.29 1.03 0.40
C PHE A 340 -24.96 0.49 -0.81
N ARG A 341 -25.61 1.30 -1.64
CA ARG A 341 -27.05 1.20 -1.91
C ARG A 341 -27.60 1.25 -3.36
N GLN A 342 -27.23 2.16 -4.28
CA GLN A 342 -27.42 2.20 -5.79
C GLN A 342 -26.11 2.84 -6.41
N MET A 343 -25.82 3.37 -7.63
CA MET A 343 -24.44 3.98 -7.90
C MET A 343 -24.15 5.29 -8.72
N THR A 344 -23.76 6.46 -8.15
CA THR A 344 -23.86 7.81 -8.79
C THR A 344 -23.49 7.86 -10.26
N ALA A 345 -22.26 7.57 -10.67
CA ALA A 345 -21.83 7.78 -12.06
C ALA A 345 -22.33 6.69 -13.08
N ALA A 346 -23.61 6.20 -13.02
CA ALA A 346 -24.52 5.56 -14.08
C ALA A 346 -25.94 4.91 -13.64
N GLY A 347 -26.22 3.55 -13.76
CA GLY A 347 -27.44 2.68 -13.33
C GLY A 347 -27.58 1.13 -13.73
N LEU A 348 -27.00 0.10 -13.02
CA LEU A 348 -26.73 -1.37 -13.37
C LEU A 348 -27.43 -2.38 -12.42
N LEU A 349 -27.29 -2.19 -11.10
CA LEU A 349 -27.67 -2.98 -9.92
C LEU A 349 -26.72 -4.19 -9.55
N ARG A 350 -26.33 -4.28 -8.26
CA ARG A 350 -25.15 -4.98 -7.63
C ARG A 350 -25.54 -5.70 -6.34
N HIS A 351 -26.56 -5.28 -5.58
CA HIS A 351 -26.75 -5.59 -4.15
C HIS A 351 -25.53 -6.17 -3.36
N HIS A 352 -24.80 -5.29 -2.69
CA HIS A 352 -23.92 -5.49 -1.54
C HIS A 352 -22.62 -6.28 -1.67
N LEU A 353 -22.02 -6.25 -2.85
CA LEU A 353 -20.62 -6.61 -3.07
C LEU A 353 -20.22 -5.93 -4.41
N ALA A 354 -19.18 -5.08 -4.55
CA ALA A 354 -18.80 -4.43 -5.83
C ALA A 354 -17.43 -4.80 -6.43
N GLY A 355 -17.25 -4.64 -7.76
CA GLY A 355 -16.26 -5.35 -8.60
C GLY A 355 -15.58 -4.55 -9.75
N PHE A 356 -14.25 -4.67 -9.94
CA PHE A 356 -13.26 -3.90 -10.76
C PHE A 356 -12.00 -4.79 -10.98
N LEU A 357 -11.38 -4.89 -12.15
CA LEU A 357 -9.98 -5.34 -12.23
C LEU A 357 -9.00 -4.14 -12.15
N ILE A 358 -7.69 -4.42 -12.02
CA ILE A 358 -6.58 -3.48 -11.92
C ILE A 358 -5.64 -3.83 -13.03
N SER A 359 -5.25 -2.81 -13.75
CA SER A 359 -4.25 -2.91 -14.77
C SER A 359 -3.92 -1.47 -15.16
N ASP A 360 -2.64 -1.10 -15.17
CA ASP A 360 -2.10 0.11 -15.83
C ASP A 360 -2.01 1.36 -14.98
N GLY A 361 -2.03 1.17 -13.66
CA GLY A 361 -2.57 2.24 -12.83
C GLY A 361 -4.06 2.53 -13.11
N MET A 362 -4.71 1.81 -14.04
CA MET A 362 -6.13 1.95 -14.36
C MET A 362 -6.97 0.87 -13.68
N VAL A 363 -8.23 1.21 -13.45
CA VAL A 363 -9.21 0.37 -12.76
C VAL A 363 -10.59 0.76 -13.29
N GLN A 364 -11.45 -0.21 -13.54
CA GLN A 364 -12.73 -0.03 -14.24
C GLN A 364 -13.83 -0.91 -13.61
N LEU A 365 -15.10 -0.83 -14.02
CA LEU A 365 -16.17 -1.64 -13.40
C LEU A 365 -16.14 -3.07 -13.96
N GLU A 366 -15.93 -4.10 -13.13
CA GLU A 366 -15.94 -5.52 -13.56
C GLU A 366 -17.35 -5.83 -14.12
N PRO A 367 -17.51 -5.98 -15.46
CA PRO A 367 -18.80 -5.76 -16.12
C PRO A 367 -19.85 -6.83 -15.83
N GLY A 368 -19.41 -8.07 -15.59
CA GLY A 368 -20.30 -9.14 -15.19
C GLY A 368 -20.94 -8.90 -13.83
N TRP A 369 -20.46 -7.92 -13.04
CA TRP A 369 -20.71 -7.87 -11.60
C TRP A 369 -22.10 -7.43 -11.14
N GLN A 370 -22.84 -8.34 -10.47
CA GLN A 370 -24.30 -8.35 -10.52
C GLN A 370 -25.11 -9.04 -9.42
N GLN A 371 -24.66 -10.13 -8.76
CA GLN A 371 -25.53 -10.77 -7.75
C GLN A 371 -25.60 -9.98 -6.45
N MET A 372 -26.11 -10.54 -5.35
CA MET A 372 -26.96 -9.73 -4.50
C MET A 372 -26.96 -10.14 -3.03
N VAL A 373 -26.95 -9.11 -2.16
CA VAL A 373 -26.64 -9.24 -0.75
C VAL A 373 -27.49 -8.32 0.15
N GLY A 374 -28.25 -8.86 1.10
CA GLY A 374 -29.08 -8.10 2.04
C GLY A 374 -28.59 -8.28 3.47
N GLY A 375 -28.41 -7.20 4.22
CA GLY A 375 -27.85 -7.13 5.58
C GLY A 375 -26.34 -6.91 5.59
N ASP A 376 -25.79 -6.46 6.73
CA ASP A 376 -24.46 -5.86 6.79
C ASP A 376 -23.40 -6.77 6.23
N VAL A 377 -22.38 -6.36 5.45
CA VAL A 377 -21.11 -7.10 5.19
C VAL A 377 -20.03 -6.64 6.25
N ARG A 378 -18.70 -6.90 6.31
CA ARG A 378 -17.66 -6.17 7.16
C ARG A 378 -16.18 -6.64 7.11
N ALA A 379 -15.78 -7.68 6.37
CA ALA A 379 -14.75 -8.60 6.80
C ALA A 379 -14.09 -9.43 5.67
N LEU A 380 -12.75 -9.42 5.38
CA LEU A 380 -12.05 -10.17 4.28
C LEU A 380 -10.53 -10.55 4.34
N SER A 381 -10.08 -11.62 3.61
CA SER A 381 -8.72 -12.05 3.06
C SER A 381 -8.85 -13.43 2.38
N ALA A 382 -7.77 -14.00 1.79
CA ALA A 382 -7.87 -14.28 0.35
C ALA A 382 -6.81 -15.18 -0.46
N VAL A 383 -7.23 -16.15 -1.32
CA VAL A 383 -6.50 -17.43 -1.72
C VAL A 383 -5.74 -17.35 -3.03
N ASN A 384 -4.73 -18.23 -3.18
CA ASN A 384 -4.10 -18.57 -4.45
C ASN A 384 -5.02 -19.49 -5.29
N GLY A 385 -6.01 -18.92 -5.99
CA GLY A 385 -6.88 -19.67 -6.90
C GLY A 385 -8.35 -19.25 -6.93
N PRO A 386 -9.24 -20.15 -7.38
CA PRO A 386 -10.64 -19.85 -7.71
C PRO A 386 -11.55 -19.88 -6.46
N ARG A 387 -11.12 -19.42 -5.28
CA ARG A 387 -12.04 -19.05 -4.17
C ARG A 387 -11.62 -17.82 -3.38
N LEU A 388 -12.64 -17.20 -2.79
CA LEU A 388 -12.59 -15.96 -2.04
C LEU A 388 -13.50 -16.12 -0.79
N PHE A 389 -13.46 -15.21 0.20
CA PHE A 389 -13.83 -15.54 1.59
C PHE A 389 -14.12 -14.29 2.48
N ILE A 390 -15.30 -14.05 3.07
CA ILE A 390 -15.67 -12.68 3.55
C ILE A 390 -16.52 -12.53 4.86
N GLY A 391 -17.33 -11.48 5.11
CA GLY A 391 -18.23 -11.45 6.29
C GLY A 391 -19.27 -10.31 6.38
N GLY A 392 -20.29 -10.31 7.28
CA GLY A 392 -21.39 -9.33 7.47
C GLY A 392 -22.32 -8.92 8.68
N ASP A 393 -23.49 -9.57 8.79
CA ASP A 393 -24.89 -9.28 9.30
C ASP A 393 -25.96 -9.49 8.19
N PHE A 394 -25.56 -9.88 6.96
CA PHE A 394 -26.48 -10.48 5.98
C PHE A 394 -27.03 -11.89 6.37
N THR A 395 -28.16 -12.40 5.80
CA THR A 395 -28.74 -13.76 6.14
C THR A 395 -28.98 -14.89 5.05
N SER A 396 -28.67 -14.75 3.74
CA SER A 396 -28.55 -15.83 2.69
C SER A 396 -27.12 -16.08 2.05
N ALA A 397 -26.80 -15.95 0.75
CA ALA A 397 -25.52 -15.57 0.07
C ALA A 397 -25.82 -15.51 -1.42
N GLY A 398 -25.07 -14.81 -2.28
CA GLY A 398 -25.48 -14.50 -3.68
C GLY A 398 -26.27 -15.60 -4.41
N GLY A 399 -27.60 -15.64 -4.23
CA GLY A 399 -28.49 -16.76 -4.61
C GLY A 399 -29.13 -17.66 -3.52
N VAL A 400 -28.45 -18.22 -2.50
CA VAL A 400 -29.01 -19.18 -1.49
C VAL A 400 -28.54 -19.02 -0.03
N ALA A 401 -29.35 -19.48 0.93
CA ALA A 401 -29.34 -19.25 2.37
C ALA A 401 -28.06 -19.55 3.23
N ARG A 402 -26.86 -19.00 3.01
CA ARG A 402 -25.77 -18.99 4.04
C ARG A 402 -26.09 -18.06 5.25
N ASN A 403 -25.15 -18.18 6.15
CA ASN A 403 -24.97 -17.89 7.56
C ASN A 403 -23.59 -17.31 7.48
N ASN A 404 -23.28 -16.14 8.04
CA ASN A 404 -22.01 -15.41 8.08
C ASN A 404 -20.72 -15.85 7.35
N LEU A 405 -20.75 -16.76 6.40
CA LEU A 405 -19.80 -17.88 6.39
C LEU A 405 -19.85 -18.58 5.01
N ALA A 406 -19.86 -17.86 3.88
CA ALA A 406 -19.60 -18.40 2.54
C ALA A 406 -18.19 -18.18 2.02
N ALA A 407 -17.56 -19.24 1.48
CA ALA A 407 -16.65 -19.06 0.35
C ALA A 407 -17.51 -18.78 -0.90
N LEU A 408 -17.03 -17.93 -1.81
CA LEU A 408 -17.47 -17.88 -3.22
C LEU A 408 -16.32 -18.42 -4.10
N ASP A 409 -16.57 -18.68 -5.39
CA ASP A 409 -15.53 -18.97 -6.41
C ASP A 409 -14.80 -17.63 -6.66
N VAL A 410 -13.98 -17.50 -7.70
CA VAL A 410 -13.53 -16.18 -8.11
C VAL A 410 -13.02 -16.05 -9.55
N GLU A 411 -12.85 -17.12 -10.31
CA GLU A 411 -12.01 -17.11 -11.51
C GLU A 411 -12.75 -16.54 -12.74
N SER A 412 -12.43 -15.32 -13.25
CA SER A 412 -13.23 -14.55 -14.24
C SER A 412 -13.79 -15.28 -15.47
N ILE A 413 -13.24 -16.43 -15.83
CA ILE A 413 -13.66 -17.29 -16.95
C ILE A 413 -14.59 -18.46 -16.56
N SER A 414 -14.91 -18.60 -15.27
CA SER A 414 -15.69 -19.72 -14.72
C SER A 414 -17.21 -19.59 -15.07
N PRO A 415 -17.98 -20.70 -15.03
CA PRO A 415 -19.44 -20.67 -15.10
C PRO A 415 -20.13 -20.82 -13.72
N THR A 416 -19.43 -21.40 -12.73
CA THR A 416 -19.86 -21.36 -11.32
C THR A 416 -19.58 -20.02 -10.70
N PHE A 417 -18.65 -19.27 -11.29
CA PHE A 417 -18.61 -17.83 -11.30
C PHE A 417 -19.97 -17.24 -10.98
N GLY A 418 -20.18 -16.83 -9.74
CA GLY A 418 -21.53 -16.84 -9.22
C GLY A 418 -21.60 -17.65 -7.98
N LYS A 419 -22.22 -18.84 -8.04
CA LYS A 419 -23.24 -19.53 -7.21
C LYS A 419 -22.65 -20.64 -6.31
N ALA A 420 -23.14 -20.92 -5.09
CA ALA A 420 -22.23 -21.56 -4.13
C ALA A 420 -21.91 -23.01 -4.32
N SER A 421 -20.61 -23.18 -4.12
CA SER A 421 -19.98 -24.38 -3.71
C SER A 421 -20.53 -24.83 -2.32
N LEU A 422 -20.14 -26.03 -1.90
CA LEU A 422 -20.98 -27.01 -1.23
C LEU A 422 -21.01 -27.13 0.28
N TRP A 423 -20.09 -26.57 1.07
CA TRP A 423 -20.05 -26.95 2.48
C TRP A 423 -21.53 -26.61 3.14
N ASN A 424 -22.00 -27.04 4.34
CA ASN A 424 -23.13 -26.40 5.12
C ASN A 424 -22.82 -25.90 6.59
N PRO A 425 -22.85 -24.60 6.99
CA PRO A 425 -21.76 -24.05 7.84
C PRO A 425 -22.08 -24.12 9.32
N SER A 426 -22.62 -23.03 9.84
CA SER A 426 -24.02 -22.96 10.22
C SER A 426 -24.19 -22.50 11.65
N ALA A 427 -24.82 -21.36 11.78
CA ALA A 427 -24.69 -20.57 12.96
C ALA A 427 -25.77 -19.45 13.08
N ASN A 428 -25.39 -18.16 13.29
CA ASN A 428 -26.21 -17.26 14.10
C ASN A 428 -26.07 -15.71 14.30
N ALA A 429 -24.97 -14.98 14.11
CA ALA A 429 -24.79 -13.52 14.25
C ALA A 429 -23.32 -13.00 14.23
N ALA A 430 -22.96 -12.01 13.44
CA ALA A 430 -21.64 -11.34 13.51
C ALA A 430 -20.40 -12.19 13.11
N VAL A 431 -19.28 -11.67 12.61
CA VAL A 431 -18.26 -12.47 11.87
C VAL A 431 -16.85 -12.01 11.96
N HIS A 432 -16.59 -10.86 12.54
CA HIS A 432 -15.31 -10.37 13.03
C HIS A 432 -14.18 -10.34 11.99
N VAL A 433 -13.90 -11.48 11.36
CA VAL A 433 -12.69 -11.97 10.72
C VAL A 433 -12.60 -13.46 10.40
N VAL A 434 -11.50 -13.69 9.68
CA VAL A 434 -10.73 -14.83 9.18
C VAL A 434 -9.27 -14.21 8.83
N ARG A 435 -8.01 -14.74 8.69
CA ARG A 435 -6.91 -14.28 7.69
C ARG A 435 -5.81 -15.38 7.34
N VAL A 436 -4.89 -15.20 6.34
CA VAL A 436 -4.35 -16.20 5.33
C VAL A 436 -3.03 -17.04 5.27
N GLU A 437 -3.08 -18.39 5.12
CA GLU A 437 -1.87 -19.26 4.96
C GLU A 437 -1.27 -19.47 3.55
N PRO A 438 0.05 -19.36 3.37
CA PRO A 438 0.76 -19.84 2.16
C PRO A 438 1.14 -21.34 2.09
N SER A 439 1.26 -22.06 3.23
CA SER A 439 1.68 -23.47 3.37
C SER A 439 0.61 -24.61 3.36
N THR A 440 -0.22 -24.84 4.40
CA THR A 440 -1.00 -26.11 4.57
C THR A 440 -2.51 -26.07 4.33
N GLY A 441 -3.13 -24.91 4.11
CA GLY A 441 -4.60 -24.83 4.18
C GLY A 441 -5.16 -24.41 5.55
N SER A 442 -4.43 -23.62 6.34
CA SER A 442 -4.83 -23.13 7.68
C SER A 442 -5.04 -21.58 7.69
N ILE A 443 -5.92 -20.99 8.52
CA ILE A 443 -6.74 -19.86 8.00
C ILE A 443 -7.56 -18.88 8.93
N TYR A 444 -7.09 -18.36 10.08
CA TYR A 444 -7.90 -18.32 11.35
C TYR A 444 -8.92 -17.23 11.48
N VAL A 445 -9.64 -17.00 12.63
CA VAL A 445 -10.97 -16.29 12.80
C VAL A 445 -11.14 -15.38 14.03
N GLY A 446 -12.35 -14.80 14.25
CA GLY A 446 -13.10 -14.61 15.51
C GLY A 446 -13.80 -13.28 15.82
N GLY A 447 -14.64 -13.31 16.87
CA GLY A 447 -15.66 -12.29 17.12
C GLY A 447 -16.64 -12.53 18.29
N GLU A 448 -17.77 -11.81 18.40
CA GLU A 448 -18.78 -11.81 19.51
C GLU A 448 -19.52 -13.10 20.03
N PHE A 449 -19.14 -14.33 19.63
CA PHE A 449 -19.94 -15.59 19.72
C PHE A 449 -19.70 -16.52 20.96
N SER A 450 -20.19 -17.80 20.99
CA SER A 450 -20.00 -18.78 22.12
C SER A 450 -19.83 -20.35 21.94
N SER A 451 -20.07 -21.03 20.81
CA SER A 451 -19.89 -22.49 20.48
C SER A 451 -19.27 -22.74 19.05
N ILE A 452 -19.61 -23.68 18.15
CA ILE A 452 -19.73 -23.49 16.67
C ILE A 452 -20.14 -24.77 15.98
N GLY A 453 -21.03 -24.66 14.99
CA GLY A 453 -21.73 -25.80 14.44
C GLY A 453 -22.37 -26.52 15.61
N SER A 454 -21.73 -27.60 16.08
CA SER A 454 -22.10 -28.38 17.27
C SER A 454 -21.31 -28.09 18.57
N ALA A 455 -20.13 -27.51 18.53
CA ALA A 455 -19.11 -27.62 19.58
C ALA A 455 -19.02 -26.43 20.55
N PHE A 456 -18.61 -26.53 21.82
CA PHE A 456 -18.42 -25.33 22.69
C PHE A 456 -17.05 -24.69 22.45
N ARG A 457 -17.04 -23.81 21.46
CA ARG A 457 -15.96 -22.96 21.01
C ARG A 457 -16.30 -21.47 21.27
N THR A 458 -15.66 -20.70 22.17
CA THR A 458 -16.40 -19.55 22.82
C THR A 458 -15.77 -18.17 22.63
N GLY A 459 -14.63 -18.09 21.95
CA GLY A 459 -13.95 -16.88 21.42
C GLY A 459 -12.96 -17.21 20.33
N VAL A 460 -12.56 -18.49 20.21
CA VAL A 460 -11.34 -19.08 19.62
C VAL A 460 -11.61 -20.52 19.14
N ALA A 461 -10.93 -21.02 18.06
CA ALA A 461 -11.23 -22.27 17.28
C ALA A 461 -10.67 -22.45 15.82
N ALA A 462 -10.96 -23.63 15.21
CA ALA A 462 -10.75 -24.04 13.80
C ALA A 462 -11.96 -24.88 13.24
N LEU A 463 -11.91 -25.39 11.99
CA LEU A 463 -12.64 -26.55 11.41
C LEU A 463 -11.80 -27.38 10.35
N LYS A 464 -11.68 -27.05 9.05
CA LYS A 464 -10.72 -27.61 8.02
C LYS A 464 -10.91 -27.01 6.60
N PRO A 465 -9.96 -27.14 5.62
CA PRO A 465 -10.06 -26.52 4.28
C PRO A 465 -10.83 -27.34 3.20
N VAL A 466 -11.46 -28.50 3.49
CA VAL A 466 -12.19 -29.30 2.45
C VAL A 466 -13.55 -30.04 2.79
N THR A 467 -14.05 -30.26 4.05
CA THR A 467 -15.40 -30.92 4.27
C THR A 467 -16.17 -30.62 5.61
N GLY A 468 -17.04 -31.54 6.17
CA GLY A 468 -18.04 -31.37 7.28
C GLY A 468 -18.11 -32.33 8.52
N VAL A 469 -18.85 -31.94 9.60
CA VAL A 469 -19.07 -32.54 10.99
C VAL A 469 -18.49 -31.93 12.35
N ALA A 470 -17.53 -30.96 12.41
CA ALA A 470 -16.78 -30.17 13.46
C ALA A 470 -15.13 -30.30 13.47
N TYR A 471 -14.29 -30.58 14.50
CA TYR A 471 -12.92 -31.27 14.58
C TYR A 471 -12.09 -30.93 15.89
N SER A 472 -11.13 -31.73 16.39
CA SER A 472 -11.15 -32.06 17.83
C SER A 472 -10.32 -31.27 18.88
N GLU A 473 -9.00 -31.49 19.06
CA GLU A 473 -8.38 -31.55 20.43
C GLU A 473 -7.28 -30.51 20.85
N TRP A 474 -7.36 -29.20 20.62
CA TRP A 474 -8.57 -28.49 20.22
C TRP A 474 -9.21 -27.50 21.18
N ASN A 475 -8.58 -26.93 22.23
CA ASN A 475 -9.34 -26.49 23.43
C ASN A 475 -9.17 -25.08 24.11
N ALA A 476 -8.26 -24.14 23.79
CA ALA A 476 -7.90 -22.99 24.68
C ALA A 476 -8.81 -21.71 24.66
N ARG A 477 -8.73 -20.80 25.68
CA ARG A 477 -9.94 -20.07 26.18
C ARG A 477 -9.84 -18.66 26.80
N PHE A 478 -10.82 -17.80 26.56
CA PHE A 478 -11.12 -16.53 27.22
C PHE A 478 -12.38 -16.59 28.17
N ASN A 479 -13.00 -15.47 28.64
CA ASN A 479 -14.21 -15.43 29.57
C ASN A 479 -15.48 -14.69 29.05
N ALA A 480 -16.50 -14.23 29.81
CA ALA A 480 -17.78 -13.68 29.23
C ALA A 480 -17.87 -12.13 29.02
N GLY A 481 -18.46 -11.62 27.90
CA GLY A 481 -18.82 -10.17 27.69
C GLY A 481 -18.21 -9.33 26.52
N ALA A 482 -17.09 -9.80 25.98
CA ALA A 482 -16.27 -9.51 24.76
C ALA A 482 -16.36 -10.01 23.15
N LYS A 483 -15.15 -9.21 22.89
CA LYS A 483 -14.43 -8.46 21.78
C LYS A 483 -12.85 -8.52 21.67
N VAL A 484 -12.25 -8.92 20.51
CA VAL A 484 -10.86 -8.46 20.13
C VAL A 484 -11.08 -7.17 19.35
N TYR A 485 -10.13 -6.77 18.52
CA TYR A 485 -10.05 -6.96 17.09
C TYR A 485 -8.60 -7.28 16.49
N ALA A 486 -7.40 -7.75 16.98
CA ALA A 486 -6.35 -8.41 16.07
C ALA A 486 -5.59 -9.70 16.41
N LEU A 487 -4.95 -10.37 15.40
CA LEU A 487 -4.07 -11.59 15.34
C LEU A 487 -3.30 -11.69 13.96
N GLU A 488 -2.12 -12.37 13.78
CA GLU A 488 -1.35 -12.80 12.52
C GLU A 488 0.06 -13.36 12.85
N LEU A 489 0.70 -14.08 11.92
CA LEU A 489 1.82 -15.00 12.00
C LEU A 489 3.04 -14.82 11.14
N SER A 490 4.08 -15.43 11.73
CA SER A 490 5.52 -15.35 11.52
C SER A 490 6.11 -16.46 10.66
N SER A 491 7.39 -16.70 10.89
CA SER A 491 8.20 -17.76 10.31
C SER A 491 8.64 -18.83 11.35
N ARG A 492 7.84 -19.19 12.37
CA ARG A 492 8.30 -19.81 13.66
C ARG A 492 7.59 -21.01 14.33
N GLY A 493 6.27 -21.23 14.23
CA GLY A 493 5.53 -22.24 15.03
C GLY A 493 4.85 -21.82 16.37
N THR A 494 4.50 -20.54 16.57
CA THR A 494 3.87 -19.92 17.78
C THR A 494 2.75 -18.86 17.48
N VAL A 495 2.04 -18.20 18.44
CA VAL A 495 0.64 -17.60 18.26
C VAL A 495 0.07 -16.46 19.25
N LEU A 496 -0.56 -15.35 18.75
CA LEU A 496 -0.91 -13.99 19.34
C LEU A 496 -2.26 -13.32 18.85
N ALA A 497 -2.84 -12.30 19.52
CA ALA A 497 -4.04 -11.48 19.19
C ALA A 497 -4.53 -10.18 20.01
N GLY A 498 -5.64 -10.13 20.80
CA GLY A 498 -6.01 -8.93 21.61
C GLY A 498 -7.36 -8.67 22.42
N GLY A 499 -7.56 -8.92 23.75
CA GLY A 499 -8.55 -8.11 24.58
C GLY A 499 -8.72 -8.19 26.15
N LEU A 500 -9.76 -7.56 26.77
CA LEU A 500 -10.17 -7.19 28.19
C LEU A 500 -10.34 -8.32 29.26
N PHE A 501 -11.24 -8.18 30.25
CA PHE A 501 -11.30 -8.77 31.61
C PHE A 501 -10.11 -8.43 32.53
N THR A 502 -9.41 -9.19 33.40
CA THR A 502 -9.15 -10.60 33.81
C THR A 502 -8.50 -11.57 32.77
N SER A 503 -8.37 -12.91 32.94
CA SER A 503 -7.35 -13.79 32.27
C SER A 503 -7.82 -15.03 31.44
N VAL A 504 -7.21 -15.35 30.25
CA VAL A 504 -7.45 -16.64 29.52
C VAL A 504 -7.29 -17.79 30.48
N VAL A 505 -8.10 -18.81 30.28
CA VAL A 505 -7.94 -20.12 30.92
C VAL A 505 -6.55 -20.67 30.64
N GLY A 506 -5.74 -20.62 31.69
CA GLY A 506 -4.31 -20.96 31.69
C GLY A 506 -3.42 -19.89 32.34
N SER A 507 -3.91 -18.67 32.62
CA SER A 507 -3.00 -17.51 32.76
C SER A 507 -3.29 -16.49 33.85
N ALA A 508 -2.37 -15.52 33.93
CA ALA A 508 -2.42 -14.38 34.83
C ALA A 508 -3.30 -13.24 34.30
N THR A 509 -3.93 -12.52 35.25
CA THR A 509 -4.74 -11.31 35.02
C THR A 509 -3.87 -10.08 34.75
N ARG A 510 -3.02 -10.19 33.73
CA ARG A 510 -3.13 -9.19 32.68
C ARG A 510 -4.42 -9.56 31.90
N ASN A 511 -4.82 -8.84 30.87
CA ASN A 511 -5.97 -9.15 30.00
C ASN A 511 -5.71 -9.59 28.44
N ASN A 512 -5.24 -8.82 27.39
CA ASN A 512 -4.84 -8.99 25.91
C ASN A 512 -3.43 -9.46 25.28
N LEU A 513 -2.48 -10.29 25.77
CA LEU A 513 -1.07 -10.24 25.28
C LEU A 513 -0.11 -11.50 25.20
N VAL A 514 -0.35 -12.70 24.60
CA VAL A 514 0.30 -14.06 24.78
C VAL A 514 1.09 -14.76 23.68
N GLU A 515 1.71 -15.89 24.04
CA GLU A 515 1.98 -17.06 23.17
C GLU A 515 1.72 -18.38 24.04
N ILE A 516 1.18 -19.54 23.57
CA ILE A 516 0.89 -20.81 24.33
C ILE A 516 1.08 -22.28 23.71
N SER A 517 0.54 -22.75 22.57
CA SER A 517 1.25 -23.55 21.47
C SER A 517 0.55 -23.80 20.07
N LEU A 518 1.10 -23.36 18.88
CA LEU A 518 0.61 -23.63 17.49
C LEU A 518 0.68 -25.07 17.09
N ILE A 519 1.48 -25.82 17.81
CA ILE A 519 1.42 -27.27 17.75
C ILE A 519 1.33 -27.74 19.19
N GLY A 520 0.14 -27.61 19.81
CA GLY A 520 -0.10 -28.13 21.17
C GLY A 520 -1.22 -27.39 21.92
N ALA A 521 -1.09 -27.16 23.24
CA ALA A 521 -0.49 -28.09 24.20
C ALA A 521 1.05 -28.21 24.28
N ARG A 522 1.79 -27.10 24.37
CA ARG A 522 3.18 -27.07 24.88
C ARG A 522 3.23 -26.13 26.10
N ILE A 523 3.65 -24.89 25.88
CA ILE A 523 3.52 -23.65 26.68
C ILE A 523 4.29 -22.58 25.87
N GLU A 524 3.87 -21.31 25.79
CA GLU A 524 4.70 -20.21 25.24
C GLU A 524 4.76 -18.99 26.23
N THR A 525 4.52 -17.68 25.95
CA THR A 525 5.43 -16.61 26.49
C THR A 525 4.94 -15.23 27.10
N LEU A 526 5.17 -14.07 26.44
CA LEU A 526 4.85 -12.61 26.54
C LEU A 526 4.51 -11.75 27.84
N MET A 527 4.25 -12.25 29.06
CA MET A 527 3.97 -11.55 30.39
C MET A 527 3.17 -10.19 30.70
N MET A 528 2.48 -9.42 29.82
CA MET A 528 2.33 -7.93 29.93
C MET A 528 0.94 -7.09 29.89
N ASP A 529 0.27 -6.66 31.01
CA ASP A 529 -1.05 -5.85 31.20
C ASP A 529 -1.21 -4.43 30.59
N ILE A 530 -2.46 -3.94 30.28
CA ILE A 530 -2.80 -2.83 29.34
C ILE A 530 -4.20 -2.03 29.38
N GLN A 531 -4.47 -1.00 30.20
CA GLN A 531 -5.87 -0.48 30.47
C GLN A 531 -6.61 0.43 29.46
N GLY A 532 -7.85 0.80 29.79
CA GLY A 532 -8.50 1.98 29.24
C GLY A 532 -9.16 1.75 27.89
N GLY A 533 -9.66 0.51 27.69
CA GLY A 533 -10.83 0.06 26.91
C GLY A 533 -10.55 -0.79 25.64
N ALA A 534 -11.28 -0.59 24.55
CA ALA A 534 -11.12 -1.16 23.20
C ALA A 534 -9.72 -1.14 22.57
N VAL A 535 -8.96 -2.16 22.91
CA VAL A 535 -7.71 -2.43 22.24
C VAL A 535 -7.94 -2.51 20.71
N ARG A 536 -7.13 -1.93 19.78
CA ARG A 536 -7.50 -1.80 18.35
C ARG A 536 -6.54 -2.12 17.11
N THR A 537 -5.26 -2.64 17.08
CA THR A 537 -4.53 -3.29 15.88
C THR A 537 -2.97 -3.38 15.89
N LEU A 538 -2.29 -3.97 14.84
CA LEU A 538 -0.91 -4.44 14.55
C LEU A 538 -0.61 -4.87 13.05
N GLN A 539 0.65 -5.02 12.54
CA GLN A 539 1.25 -5.71 11.31
C GLN A 539 2.65 -5.15 10.75
N ILE A 540 3.45 -5.82 9.88
CA ILE A 540 4.93 -6.10 10.11
C ILE A 540 6.14 -5.96 9.15
N LEU A 541 7.34 -5.73 9.76
CA LEU A 541 8.73 -6.05 9.32
C LEU A 541 9.82 -6.45 10.36
N GLU A 542 10.95 -7.02 9.91
CA GLU A 542 12.29 -7.13 10.57
C GLU A 542 12.45 -6.91 12.09
N GLY A 543 12.46 -7.99 12.89
CA GLY A 543 12.72 -7.88 14.31
C GLY A 543 11.64 -7.07 15.05
N ARG A 544 10.62 -6.57 14.39
CA ARG A 544 9.90 -5.37 14.81
C ARG A 544 8.41 -5.64 14.94
N VAL A 545 7.65 -4.63 15.41
CA VAL A 545 6.29 -4.66 16.00
C VAL A 545 5.64 -3.24 16.13
N PHE A 546 4.36 -3.06 15.78
CA PHE A 546 3.50 -1.85 15.82
C PHE A 546 2.02 -2.25 16.09
N VAL A 547 1.11 -1.34 16.49
CA VAL A 547 -0.06 -1.57 17.42
C VAL A 547 -1.13 -0.42 17.44
N GLY A 548 -2.29 -0.52 18.13
CA GLY A 548 -2.97 0.61 18.83
C GLY A 548 -4.53 0.69 18.79
N GLY A 549 -5.21 1.51 19.60
CA GLY A 549 -6.68 1.43 19.90
C GLY A 549 -7.11 2.40 21.01
N ASP A 550 -8.39 2.60 21.35
CA ASP A 550 -9.04 3.87 21.87
C ASP A 550 -8.49 4.65 23.12
N PHE A 551 -7.22 4.56 23.56
CA PHE A 551 -6.79 4.98 24.92
C PHE A 551 -6.04 6.32 25.09
N THR A 552 -5.13 6.39 26.10
CA THR A 552 -4.33 7.54 26.59
C THR A 552 -2.95 7.37 27.32
N ALA A 553 -2.58 6.37 28.17
CA ALA A 553 -1.24 6.36 28.87
C ALA A 553 -0.72 5.04 29.51
N ILE A 554 0.34 4.38 29.00
CA ILE A 554 0.82 3.06 29.45
C ILE A 554 1.64 2.99 30.71
N SER A 555 1.14 2.20 31.68
CA SER A 555 1.91 1.63 32.79
C SER A 555 2.81 2.69 33.41
N GLY A 556 2.20 3.87 33.56
CA GLY A 556 2.84 5.10 34.01
C GLY A 556 3.33 6.06 32.92
N LYS A 557 3.75 5.64 31.73
CA LYS A 557 4.19 6.51 30.62
C LYS A 557 3.03 6.89 29.69
N PRO A 558 2.60 8.16 29.64
CA PRO A 558 1.83 8.67 28.54
C PRO A 558 2.55 8.43 27.22
N ARG A 559 1.75 7.88 26.34
CA ARG A 559 1.70 8.16 24.93
C ARG A 559 0.30 7.74 24.47
N ASN A 560 -0.03 8.09 23.26
CA ASN A 560 -1.40 8.33 22.86
C ASN A 560 -1.44 8.03 21.36
N HIS A 561 -2.23 7.06 21.00
CA HIS A 561 -2.71 6.68 19.69
C HIS A 561 -1.70 6.04 18.73
N LEU A 562 -0.37 6.03 18.99
CA LEU A 562 0.59 5.11 18.31
C LEU A 562 2.03 5.00 18.96
N ALA A 563 2.53 3.94 19.65
CA ALA A 563 3.97 3.71 20.03
C ALA A 563 4.84 2.54 19.41
N ALA A 564 5.90 2.07 20.07
CA ALA A 564 6.77 0.96 19.64
C ALA A 564 7.57 0.43 20.86
N VAL A 565 8.12 -0.82 20.87
CA VAL A 565 8.79 -1.64 21.95
C VAL A 565 9.79 -2.82 21.51
N SER A 566 9.55 -4.16 21.28
CA SER A 566 10.13 -5.09 20.17
C SER A 566 9.91 -6.59 20.31
N ILE A 567 10.10 -7.35 19.19
CA ILE A 567 10.42 -8.78 19.25
C ILE A 567 11.55 -9.06 20.23
N THR A 568 12.80 -9.13 19.80
CA THR A 568 13.80 -9.96 20.46
C THR A 568 14.16 -9.60 21.93
N THR A 569 13.98 -8.37 22.45
CA THR A 569 14.65 -7.94 23.72
C THR A 569 13.85 -7.22 24.84
N LEU A 570 12.53 -7.21 24.75
CA LEU A 570 11.57 -7.22 25.85
C LEU A 570 10.97 -6.01 26.77
N ARG A 571 11.05 -4.64 26.56
CA ARG A 571 10.34 -3.47 27.27
C ARG A 571 9.70 -2.19 26.52
N LEU A 572 10.33 -1.00 26.37
CA LEU A 572 9.91 0.17 25.51
C LEU A 572 11.11 0.97 25.00
N GLU A 573 10.98 1.49 23.78
CA GLU A 573 12.01 1.87 22.80
C GLU A 573 12.02 3.50 22.71
N ASP A 574 12.86 4.40 22.03
CA ASP A 574 12.74 5.89 21.60
C ASP A 574 12.43 6.41 20.11
N TRP A 575 11.32 7.17 19.82
CA TRP A 575 10.53 7.28 18.52
C TRP A 575 9.62 8.55 18.33
N GLN A 576 9.81 9.70 19.01
CA GLN A 576 8.66 10.54 19.43
C GLN A 576 7.88 11.58 18.56
N LEU A 577 6.52 11.74 18.76
CA LEU A 577 5.66 12.97 18.57
C LEU A 577 4.27 12.98 19.34
N ASP A 578 3.14 13.68 18.98
CA ASP A 578 1.90 13.86 19.88
C ASP A 578 0.41 13.74 19.38
N CYS A 579 -0.49 12.80 19.81
CA CYS A 579 -1.79 12.41 19.15
C CYS A 579 -3.21 12.71 19.79
N ASP A 580 -4.30 13.04 19.04
CA ASP A 580 -5.75 12.98 19.42
C ASP A 580 -6.95 12.87 18.38
N GLY A 581 -7.93 12.01 18.70
CA GLY A 581 -9.34 11.87 18.27
C GLY A 581 -9.83 10.37 18.26
N PRO A 582 -11.13 10.01 18.11
CA PRO A 582 -11.59 8.59 18.02
C PRO A 582 -11.07 7.68 16.87
N VAL A 583 -9.81 7.20 16.93
CA VAL A 583 -9.03 6.53 15.85
C VAL A 583 -9.57 5.18 15.38
N TYR A 584 -9.03 4.54 14.32
CA TYR A 584 -9.12 3.11 13.88
C TYR A 584 -8.57 2.79 12.38
N ALA A 585 -7.34 2.53 11.83
CA ALA A 585 -7.08 1.80 10.49
C ALA A 585 -5.60 1.26 10.35
N LEU A 586 -4.82 0.68 9.36
CA LEU A 586 -3.27 0.77 9.14
C LEU A 586 -2.64 -0.09 7.95
N ARG A 587 -1.51 0.17 7.18
CA ARG A 587 -0.58 -0.83 6.39
C ARG A 587 0.37 -0.52 5.18
N LEU A 588 1.48 -1.33 5.05
CA LEU A 588 2.95 -1.25 4.59
C LEU A 588 3.53 -1.56 3.12
N THR A 589 4.07 -0.66 2.28
CA THR A 589 4.32 -0.84 0.80
C THR A 589 5.15 -2.07 0.50
N ALA A 590 4.96 -2.86 -0.56
CA ALA A 590 6.00 -3.86 -0.86
C ALA A 590 7.27 -3.28 -1.56
N ASP A 591 7.76 -2.08 -1.16
CA ASP A 591 9.07 -1.49 -1.54
C ASP A 591 10.12 -1.51 -0.42
N GLY A 592 9.77 -1.87 0.81
CA GLY A 592 10.72 -1.72 1.92
C GLY A 592 10.78 -0.30 2.50
N LYS A 593 9.86 0.62 2.13
CA LYS A 593 10.05 2.08 2.25
C LYS A 593 8.85 2.98 2.60
N ALA A 594 7.73 2.61 3.30
CA ALA A 594 6.85 3.69 3.88
C ALA A 594 5.66 3.37 4.83
N LEU A 595 5.08 4.44 5.46
CA LEU A 595 4.09 4.55 6.61
C LEU A 595 2.97 5.70 6.45
N LEU A 596 1.60 5.71 6.26
CA LEU A 596 0.28 4.95 6.07
C LEU A 596 -0.69 4.84 7.23
N VAL A 597 -1.20 6.00 7.67
CA VAL A 597 -2.25 6.23 8.64
C VAL A 597 -3.64 6.72 8.04
N GLY A 598 -4.73 7.05 8.79
CA GLY A 598 -6.06 7.53 8.30
C GLY A 598 -7.26 7.40 9.30
N GLY A 599 -8.06 8.42 9.73
CA GLY A 599 -9.18 8.42 10.73
C GLY A 599 -9.82 9.70 11.43
N ASP A 600 -10.10 9.70 12.74
CA ASP A 600 -10.78 10.84 13.46
C ASP A 600 -9.86 12.03 13.86
N PHE A 601 -8.60 12.14 13.42
CA PHE A 601 -7.61 12.94 14.19
C PHE A 601 -7.59 14.42 13.92
N THR A 602 -6.90 15.25 14.72
CA THR A 602 -6.87 16.73 14.50
C THR A 602 -5.53 17.53 14.40
N GLN A 603 -4.31 16.94 14.45
CA GLN A 603 -2.95 17.53 14.19
C GLN A 603 -1.93 16.49 13.52
N VAL A 604 -0.75 16.79 12.84
CA VAL A 604 0.46 15.88 12.52
C VAL A 604 1.78 16.61 12.35
N GLY A 605 2.83 16.11 12.99
CA GLY A 605 4.25 16.37 12.73
C GLY A 605 4.77 17.62 13.41
N THR A 606 3.99 18.13 14.36
CA THR A 606 3.81 19.57 14.59
C THR A 606 3.24 20.37 13.40
N VAL A 607 3.10 19.80 12.20
CA VAL A 607 2.65 20.45 10.94
C VAL A 607 1.13 20.26 10.66
N ALA A 608 0.67 20.40 9.40
CA ALA A 608 -0.47 21.26 9.01
C ALA A 608 -1.43 20.95 7.81
N ARG A 609 -2.62 21.58 7.90
CA ARG A 609 -3.85 21.38 7.10
C ARG A 609 -4.39 19.96 7.26
N ARG A 610 -5.70 19.88 7.50
CA ARG A 610 -6.50 18.86 8.22
C ARG A 610 -6.10 17.36 8.14
N TYR A 611 -7.05 16.44 8.31
CA TYR A 611 -7.01 14.99 8.62
C TYR A 611 -6.05 13.94 7.98
N LEU A 612 -4.80 14.16 7.54
CA LEU A 612 -3.84 13.12 7.00
C LEU A 612 -2.32 13.55 7.07
N ALA A 613 -1.31 12.64 6.92
CA ALA A 613 0.17 12.84 6.74
C ALA A 613 1.00 11.60 6.16
N ARG A 614 1.87 11.57 5.13
CA ARG A 614 3.02 10.58 5.05
C ARG A 614 4.09 11.09 6.13
N VAL A 615 5.33 10.59 6.34
CA VAL A 615 6.52 11.12 7.17
C VAL A 615 7.86 10.52 6.57
N ASP A 616 8.86 9.88 7.19
CA ASP A 616 9.87 8.92 6.56
C ASP A 616 10.60 8.16 7.72
N PRO A 617 10.76 6.74 7.93
CA PRO A 617 11.02 5.60 9.05
C PRO A 617 12.00 5.19 10.41
N LEU A 618 13.03 5.65 11.29
CA LEU A 618 14.31 6.54 11.52
C LEU A 618 14.40 7.86 12.38
N SER A 619 15.02 8.95 11.85
CA SER A 619 15.44 10.25 12.46
C SER A 619 14.39 11.38 12.25
N PRO A 620 14.40 12.65 12.75
CA PRO A 620 13.12 13.36 13.10
C PRO A 620 12.43 14.43 12.17
N ALA A 621 11.20 14.20 11.64
CA ALA A 621 10.31 15.19 10.94
C ALA A 621 8.81 14.79 10.65
N VAL A 622 8.16 15.33 9.57
CA VAL A 622 6.97 14.89 8.74
C VAL A 622 6.62 15.94 7.59
N ALA A 623 6.40 15.61 6.28
CA ALA A 623 6.23 16.57 5.10
C ALA A 623 4.92 16.71 4.19
N SER A 624 4.77 16.19 2.94
CA SER A 624 3.86 16.71 1.82
C SER A 624 2.44 16.18 1.32
N TRP A 625 1.99 14.93 1.49
CA TRP A 625 0.99 14.15 0.68
C TRP A 625 -0.55 14.46 0.52
N ASN A 626 -1.01 15.66 0.15
CA ASN A 626 -2.40 16.18 0.43
C ASN A 626 -3.47 16.42 -0.71
N ALA A 627 -4.81 16.51 -0.35
CA ALA A 627 -5.98 17.20 -1.01
C ALA A 627 -7.48 17.42 -0.29
N GLU A 628 -8.35 18.34 0.37
CA GLU A 628 -8.66 19.68 1.17
C GLU A 628 -9.54 19.58 2.50
N VAL A 629 -10.63 20.40 2.64
CA VAL A 629 -11.77 20.73 3.61
C VAL A 629 -11.86 20.30 5.12
N ASP A 630 -13.04 20.43 5.79
CA ASP A 630 -13.27 20.24 7.26
C ASP A 630 -14.56 19.42 7.73
N GLY A 631 -14.46 18.35 8.56
CA GLY A 631 -15.53 17.51 9.20
C GLY A 631 -15.57 15.96 8.93
N GLY A 632 -16.37 15.15 9.67
CA GLY A 632 -16.95 13.80 9.35
C GLY A 632 -16.06 12.57 9.04
N PRO A 633 -16.07 11.47 9.81
CA PRO A 633 -15.33 10.21 9.49
C PRO A 633 -13.74 10.15 9.32
N VAL A 634 -12.94 9.06 9.44
CA VAL A 634 -12.06 8.42 8.40
C VAL A 634 -12.31 6.88 8.45
N THR A 635 -11.57 5.80 8.03
CA THR A 635 -12.04 4.36 8.08
C THR A 635 -11.32 3.11 7.44
N THR A 636 -10.28 3.05 6.58
CA THR A 636 -10.17 1.86 5.63
C THR A 636 -8.71 1.42 5.29
N MET A 637 -8.27 0.64 4.23
CA MET A 637 -7.44 0.86 2.94
C MET A 637 -7.06 -0.49 2.17
N THR A 638 -6.18 -0.60 1.14
CA THR A 638 -5.60 -1.87 0.50
C THR A 638 -4.14 -1.80 -0.12
N ILE A 639 -3.61 -2.76 -0.90
CA ILE A 639 -2.77 -2.53 -2.12
C ILE A 639 -2.71 -3.78 -3.00
N SER A 640 -2.57 -3.60 -4.33
CA SER A 640 -2.50 -4.50 -5.51
C SER A 640 -1.56 -5.76 -5.48
N ALA A 641 -0.75 -5.96 -6.52
CA ALA A 641 0.51 -6.71 -6.41
C ALA A 641 1.56 -6.21 -7.39
N ASP A 642 1.12 -5.60 -8.49
CA ASP A 642 1.82 -4.53 -9.21
C ASP A 642 1.93 -3.22 -8.40
N ARG A 643 1.35 -3.19 -7.18
CA ARG A 643 0.75 -2.08 -6.39
C ARG A 643 -0.19 -1.16 -7.16
N SER A 644 0.02 -0.85 -8.45
CA SER A 644 -0.27 0.37 -9.24
C SER A 644 -1.43 1.34 -8.90
N ILE A 645 -2.26 1.07 -7.90
CA ILE A 645 -3.39 1.87 -7.42
C ILE A 645 -3.26 2.24 -5.90
N LEU A 646 -4.21 2.99 -5.30
CA LEU A 646 -4.50 3.38 -3.88
C LEU A 646 -6.03 3.45 -3.65
N TYR A 647 -6.58 3.25 -2.44
CA TYR A 647 -8.05 3.19 -2.16
C TYR A 647 -8.52 3.60 -0.71
N LEU A 648 -9.08 4.84 -0.59
CA LEU A 648 -9.79 5.74 0.40
C LEU A 648 -10.93 5.05 1.28
N GLY A 649 -12.03 5.63 1.88
CA GLY A 649 -13.08 4.78 2.57
C GLY A 649 -14.52 5.11 3.15
N GLY A 650 -15.37 6.16 2.89
CA GLY A 650 -16.54 6.45 3.80
C GLY A 650 -17.52 7.66 3.60
N THR A 651 -17.75 8.59 4.59
CA THR A 651 -18.49 9.91 4.57
C THR A 651 -17.78 11.10 3.90
N PHE A 652 -16.67 10.81 3.22
CA PHE A 652 -15.63 11.73 2.81
C PHE A 652 -15.93 12.85 1.80
N THR A 653 -16.77 13.83 2.11
CA THR A 653 -17.41 14.85 1.23
C THR A 653 -16.91 15.27 -0.17
N THR A 654 -15.62 15.23 -0.60
CA THR A 654 -15.14 16.13 -1.69
C THR A 654 -13.93 15.72 -2.62
N ILE A 655 -13.93 14.73 -3.57
CA ILE A 655 -12.75 14.24 -4.40
C ILE A 655 -12.36 15.29 -5.37
N HIS A 656 -11.22 15.88 -5.09
CA HIS A 656 -10.93 17.21 -5.56
C HIS A 656 -12.20 18.09 -5.67
N SER A 657 -13.06 17.97 -4.64
CA SER A 657 -14.39 18.51 -4.36
C SER A 657 -15.66 17.77 -4.81
N SER A 658 -15.53 16.57 -5.35
CA SER A 658 -16.61 15.72 -5.87
C SER A 658 -17.20 14.74 -4.85
N ALA A 659 -18.52 14.54 -4.83
CA ALA A 659 -19.14 13.66 -3.84
C ALA A 659 -18.79 12.17 -4.10
N TYR A 660 -17.89 11.53 -3.36
CA TYR A 660 -17.73 10.06 -3.40
C TYR A 660 -18.09 9.18 -2.19
N PRO A 661 -19.29 9.21 -1.61
CA PRO A 661 -19.76 8.29 -0.54
C PRO A 661 -19.52 6.77 -0.41
N SER A 662 -18.51 6.12 -1.02
CA SER A 662 -17.92 4.86 -0.59
C SER A 662 -16.66 4.32 -1.23
N LEU A 663 -16.46 4.45 -2.55
CA LEU A 663 -15.44 3.69 -3.30
C LEU A 663 -14.57 4.67 -4.16
N ALA A 664 -13.22 4.63 -4.17
CA ALA A 664 -12.31 5.09 -5.26
C ALA A 664 -10.82 4.63 -5.23
N ALA A 665 -10.10 4.93 -6.32
CA ALA A 665 -8.72 4.62 -6.69
C ALA A 665 -8.27 5.50 -7.87
N LEU A 666 -7.01 5.85 -8.21
CA LEU A 666 -6.67 7.06 -9.00
C LEU A 666 -5.16 7.30 -9.52
N TYR A 667 -4.25 6.31 -9.74
CA TYR A 667 -2.74 6.32 -9.95
C TYR A 667 -1.80 6.80 -8.80
N LEU A 668 -0.72 6.05 -8.45
CA LEU A 668 0.22 6.48 -7.39
C LEU A 668 1.05 7.61 -7.84
N ALA A 669 2.01 7.39 -8.74
CA ALA A 669 3.22 8.21 -8.83
C ALA A 669 2.93 9.72 -8.96
N ASN A 670 1.68 10.01 -9.31
CA ASN A 670 0.96 11.16 -9.78
C ASN A 670 0.93 12.54 -9.09
N THR A 671 -0.06 13.38 -9.52
CA THR A 671 -1.39 13.38 -8.85
C THR A 671 -2.56 14.40 -9.24
N THR A 672 -3.82 13.99 -9.62
CA THR A 672 -5.18 14.72 -9.62
C THR A 672 -6.55 13.97 -9.13
N PRO A 673 -7.67 13.45 -9.83
CA PRO A 673 -8.35 12.06 -9.58
C PRO A 673 -9.30 11.17 -10.53
N LEU A 674 -8.91 10.01 -11.28
CA LEU A 674 -9.07 9.17 -12.69
C LEU A 674 -10.34 8.46 -13.55
N ILE A 675 -11.11 7.34 -13.30
CA ILE A 675 -12.46 6.80 -13.81
C ILE A 675 -13.55 6.19 -12.77
N TRP A 676 -14.07 4.90 -12.80
CA TRP A 676 -14.99 4.00 -11.93
C TRP A 676 -16.32 4.50 -11.19
N ASN A 677 -17.15 3.64 -10.46
CA ASN A 677 -18.32 4.03 -9.52
C ASN A 677 -19.22 3.12 -8.53
N PRO A 678 -19.53 3.56 -7.23
CA PRO A 678 -20.79 3.34 -6.34
C PRO A 678 -21.93 4.41 -5.91
N ILE A 679 -23.00 4.22 -5.03
CA ILE A 679 -24.08 5.17 -4.38
C ILE A 679 -24.60 4.53 -3.10
N VAL A 680 -24.70 5.21 -1.96
CA VAL A 680 -24.54 4.53 -0.65
C VAL A 680 -25.26 5.23 0.52
N ASN A 681 -25.44 4.59 1.68
CA ASN A 681 -25.76 5.31 2.93
C ASN A 681 -25.02 4.84 4.22
N GLY A 682 -23.89 4.11 4.15
CA GLY A 682 -23.12 3.69 5.35
C GLY A 682 -22.01 2.62 5.20
N ALA A 683 -21.37 2.26 6.30
CA ALA A 683 -20.20 1.39 6.51
C ALA A 683 -19.87 0.22 5.53
N VAL A 684 -18.61 0.16 5.01
CA VAL A 684 -17.68 -0.97 4.66
C VAL A 684 -16.91 -1.29 6.02
N ASN A 685 -15.97 -2.23 6.34
CA ASN A 685 -15.32 -2.37 7.70
C ASN A 685 -13.88 -2.99 7.86
N ASP A 686 -13.48 -4.17 7.36
CA ASP A 686 -12.04 -4.54 7.15
C ASP A 686 -11.87 -5.70 6.16
N LEU A 687 -10.85 -5.61 5.30
CA LEU A 687 -10.83 -6.15 3.96
C LEU A 687 -9.38 -6.61 3.54
N ARG A 688 -9.16 -7.59 2.59
CA ARG A 688 -7.82 -8.17 2.24
C ARG A 688 -7.58 -9.24 1.08
N LEU A 689 -6.30 -9.48 0.71
CA LEU A 689 -5.68 -9.93 -0.57
C LEU A 689 -5.71 -11.39 -1.12
N SER A 690 -6.24 -11.68 -2.35
CA SER A 690 -6.12 -13.01 -3.01
C SER A 690 -4.67 -13.36 -3.10
N ASN A 691 -4.28 -14.63 -3.03
CA ASN A 691 -2.89 -14.98 -3.29
C ASN A 691 -2.61 -15.20 -4.81
N ASP A 692 -3.61 -15.11 -5.71
CA ASP A 692 -3.51 -15.37 -7.18
C ASP A 692 -3.89 -14.22 -8.12
N GLY A 693 -3.84 -13.00 -7.63
CA GLY A 693 -3.62 -11.89 -8.55
C GLY A 693 -4.86 -11.34 -9.21
N SER A 694 -6.04 -11.82 -8.86
CA SER A 694 -7.24 -11.44 -9.59
C SER A 694 -8.41 -10.93 -8.75
N LYS A 695 -8.41 -10.93 -7.40
CA LYS A 695 -9.67 -10.66 -6.66
C LYS A 695 -9.64 -9.91 -5.29
N LEU A 696 -10.41 -8.81 -5.07
CA LEU A 696 -10.73 -8.25 -3.72
C LEU A 696 -11.97 -8.88 -3.16
N TYR A 697 -12.05 -8.92 -1.88
CA TYR A 697 -13.15 -9.54 -1.20
C TYR A 697 -14.25 -8.37 -1.16
N VAL A 698 -15.31 -8.20 -0.33
CA VAL A 698 -16.01 -6.88 -0.10
C VAL A 698 -16.77 -6.80 1.24
N ALA A 699 -16.95 -5.64 1.95
CA ALA A 699 -17.65 -5.66 3.27
C ALA A 699 -17.95 -4.44 4.23
N GLY A 700 -19.09 -4.27 4.98
CA GLY A 700 -19.34 -3.36 6.18
C GLY A 700 -20.72 -3.28 6.92
N ALA A 701 -20.96 -2.38 7.89
CA ALA A 701 -22.15 -2.36 8.79
C ALA A 701 -23.58 -2.14 8.21
N TYR A 702 -24.00 -2.92 7.20
CA TYR A 702 -24.93 -2.63 6.11
C TYR A 702 -26.34 -3.26 5.85
N SER A 703 -27.03 -2.94 4.74
CA SER A 703 -28.32 -3.60 4.40
C SER A 703 -28.79 -3.82 2.93
N ARG A 704 -28.60 -2.92 1.91
CA ARG A 704 -28.74 -3.18 0.44
C ARG A 704 -27.75 -2.36 -0.45
N MET A 705 -27.24 -2.83 -1.64
CA MET A 705 -26.45 -2.12 -2.77
C MET A 705 -27.05 -2.13 -4.16
N ASP A 706 -26.47 -1.37 -5.13
CA ASP A 706 -26.75 -1.58 -6.56
C ASP A 706 -25.88 -0.86 -7.65
N VAL A 707 -25.02 -1.54 -8.48
CA VAL A 707 -24.03 -0.94 -9.46
C VAL A 707 -24.60 0.02 -10.47
N ASN A 708 -23.78 0.75 -11.28
CA ASN A 708 -24.31 1.65 -12.30
C ASN A 708 -23.89 1.44 -13.83
N ARG A 709 -24.91 1.14 -14.70
CA ARG A 709 -25.15 0.76 -16.17
C ARG A 709 -26.19 1.61 -16.90
N SER A 710 -26.54 2.81 -16.42
CA SER A 710 -27.45 3.70 -17.14
C SER A 710 -26.76 4.35 -18.33
N HIS A 711 -25.64 3.76 -18.79
CA HIS A 711 -25.20 3.78 -20.16
C HIS A 711 -24.75 2.37 -20.59
N ILE A 712 -24.82 2.15 -21.90
CA ILE A 712 -24.76 0.83 -22.54
C ILE A 712 -23.34 0.27 -22.49
N VAL A 713 -23.23 -1.05 -22.32
CA VAL A 713 -21.95 -1.78 -22.26
C VAL A 713 -21.36 -1.93 -23.67
N GLU A 714 -20.18 -1.35 -23.88
CA GLU A 714 -19.11 -2.06 -24.60
C GLU A 714 -18.25 -2.80 -23.57
N THR A 715 -17.78 -4.00 -23.92
CA THR A 715 -17.03 -4.87 -23.02
C THR A 715 -15.62 -4.34 -22.81
N THR A 716 -15.43 -3.62 -21.71
CA THR A 716 -14.13 -3.27 -21.17
C THR A 716 -13.50 -4.52 -20.55
N THR A 717 -12.69 -5.24 -21.34
CA THR A 717 -11.55 -5.94 -20.77
C THR A 717 -10.64 -4.90 -20.16
N PHE A 718 -10.08 -5.24 -19.00
CA PHE A 718 -9.12 -4.42 -18.31
C PHE A 718 -7.82 -4.41 -19.13
N PRO A 719 -7.48 -3.29 -19.78
CA PRO A 719 -6.31 -3.21 -20.64
C PRO A 719 -5.07 -3.39 -19.78
N SER A 720 -4.01 -4.05 -20.27
CA SER A 720 -2.71 -4.16 -19.58
C SER A 720 -1.72 -3.11 -20.11
N GLU A 721 -0.88 -2.51 -19.26
CA GLU A 721 -0.29 -1.22 -19.62
C GLU A 721 0.66 -1.42 -20.78
N THR A 722 0.42 -0.61 -21.79
CA THR A 722 1.06 -0.74 -23.11
C THR A 722 1.44 0.63 -23.66
N THR A 723 1.34 1.66 -22.83
CA THR A 723 1.90 3.01 -23.01
C THR A 723 3.19 3.10 -22.19
N PRO A 724 4.37 2.99 -22.80
CA PRO A 724 5.62 3.26 -22.10
C PRO A 724 5.79 4.76 -21.83
N PRO A 725 6.64 5.13 -20.86
CA PRO A 725 6.90 6.51 -20.53
C PRO A 725 7.72 7.22 -21.63
N LEU A 726 7.95 8.52 -21.47
CA LEU A 726 8.77 9.33 -22.37
C LEU A 726 9.81 10.15 -21.61
N THR A 727 11.08 9.78 -21.74
CA THR A 727 12.19 10.57 -21.21
C THR A 727 12.63 11.66 -22.17
N THR A 728 12.88 12.85 -21.61
CA THR A 728 13.51 13.98 -22.29
C THR A 728 14.82 14.36 -21.62
N ALA A 729 15.76 14.91 -22.40
CA ALA A 729 16.99 15.50 -21.89
C ALA A 729 16.88 17.02 -21.91
N SER A 730 17.24 17.66 -20.81
CA SER A 730 17.25 19.13 -20.62
C SER A 730 18.12 19.89 -21.62
N LEU A 731 19.12 19.25 -22.23
CA LEU A 731 20.00 19.83 -23.25
C LEU A 731 19.71 19.18 -24.61
N ALA A 732 19.52 20.04 -25.63
CA ALA A 732 19.29 19.63 -27.02
C ALA A 732 20.54 19.02 -27.69
N ASP A 733 20.33 18.32 -28.80
CA ASP A 733 21.38 17.72 -29.63
C ASP A 733 22.34 18.76 -30.24
N ASN A 734 23.62 18.36 -30.36
CA ASN A 734 24.67 19.12 -31.05
C ASN A 734 24.89 20.57 -30.56
N VAL A 735 24.51 20.89 -29.31
CA VAL A 735 24.91 22.16 -28.70
C VAL A 735 26.41 22.10 -28.43
N ALA A 736 27.17 22.88 -29.19
CA ALA A 736 28.61 23.03 -28.99
C ALA A 736 28.90 23.82 -27.71
N TYR A 737 29.74 23.25 -26.84
CA TYR A 737 30.21 23.89 -25.61
C TYR A 737 31.73 24.00 -25.63
N ASN A 738 32.26 25.18 -25.24
CA ASN A 738 33.65 25.29 -24.80
C ASN A 738 33.85 24.51 -23.48
N GLY A 739 35.05 23.97 -23.29
CA GLY A 739 35.42 23.16 -22.11
C GLY A 739 35.44 23.89 -20.75
N ILE A 740 34.83 25.07 -20.64
CA ILE A 740 34.81 25.94 -19.45
C ILE A 740 33.40 26.02 -18.84
N THR A 741 32.34 25.94 -19.65
CA THR A 741 30.95 26.14 -19.21
C THR A 741 30.23 24.81 -18.96
N ILE A 742 30.48 24.18 -17.82
CA ILE A 742 29.78 22.95 -17.42
C ILE A 742 28.28 23.24 -17.26
N ARG A 743 27.45 22.59 -18.07
CA ARG A 743 26.02 22.40 -17.81
C ARG A 743 25.78 20.92 -17.52
N PRO A 744 25.08 20.56 -16.42
CA PRO A 744 24.64 19.20 -16.23
C PRO A 744 23.52 18.87 -17.24
N VAL A 745 23.45 17.60 -17.68
CA VAL A 745 22.28 17.06 -18.36
C VAL A 745 21.38 16.45 -17.30
N GLU A 746 20.29 17.15 -17.00
CA GLU A 746 19.13 16.58 -16.32
C GLU A 746 18.32 15.73 -17.31
N LEU A 747 17.90 14.54 -16.89
CA LEU A 747 16.91 13.71 -17.57
C LEU A 747 15.58 13.84 -16.84
N VAL A 748 14.49 14.00 -17.60
CA VAL A 748 13.13 14.15 -17.06
C VAL A 748 12.24 13.12 -17.76
N CYS A 749 11.75 12.16 -17.00
CA CYS A 749 10.76 11.19 -17.46
C CYS A 749 9.35 11.73 -17.21
N ASP A 750 8.50 11.68 -18.24
CA ASP A 750 7.08 12.02 -18.20
C ASP A 750 6.28 10.83 -18.72
N ASP A 751 5.28 10.41 -17.95
CA ASP A 751 4.39 9.29 -18.26
C ASP A 751 2.92 9.75 -18.44
N GLY A 752 2.68 11.07 -18.36
CA GLY A 752 1.38 11.71 -18.56
C GLY A 752 0.30 11.25 -17.58
N ILE A 753 -0.39 10.16 -17.94
CA ILE A 753 -1.47 9.53 -17.17
C ILE A 753 -1.25 8.01 -17.00
N GLY A 754 -0.03 7.50 -17.13
CA GLY A 754 0.28 6.10 -16.83
C GLY A 754 0.57 5.82 -15.35
N SER A 755 1.01 4.60 -15.06
CA SER A 755 1.41 4.18 -13.70
C SER A 755 2.58 4.99 -13.10
N GLY A 756 3.39 5.64 -13.94
CA GLY A 756 4.46 6.56 -13.61
C GLY A 756 5.86 5.96 -13.79
N CYS A 757 6.84 6.82 -14.04
CA CYS A 757 8.23 6.42 -14.20
C CYS A 757 8.80 5.73 -12.94
N ALA A 758 9.24 4.48 -13.07
CA ALA A 758 9.87 3.72 -12.00
C ALA A 758 11.38 3.96 -11.94
N ALA A 759 12.06 3.97 -13.08
CA ALA A 759 13.50 4.22 -13.19
C ALA A 759 13.89 4.67 -14.61
N THR A 760 14.89 5.54 -14.70
CA THR A 760 15.55 5.94 -15.95
C THR A 760 16.96 5.34 -16.00
N TYR A 761 17.32 4.66 -17.09
CA TYR A 761 18.61 3.99 -17.28
C TYR A 761 19.39 4.66 -18.41
N TYR A 762 20.71 4.76 -18.30
CA TYR A 762 21.53 5.49 -19.28
C TYR A 762 22.94 4.92 -19.51
N THR A 763 23.54 5.31 -20.64
CA THR A 763 24.94 5.03 -21.01
C THR A 763 25.59 6.31 -21.57
N LEU A 764 26.93 6.39 -21.52
CA LEU A 764 27.70 7.57 -21.97
C LEU A 764 28.63 7.28 -23.16
N ASP A 765 28.80 6.01 -23.53
CA ASP A 765 29.65 5.55 -24.63
C ASP A 765 28.87 5.24 -25.93
N GLY A 766 27.54 5.39 -25.90
CA GLY A 766 26.64 5.09 -27.02
C GLY A 766 26.23 3.62 -27.13
N THR A 767 26.56 2.77 -26.16
CA THR A 767 25.93 1.44 -26.02
C THR A 767 24.44 1.58 -25.65
N ASP A 768 23.63 0.57 -25.96
CA ASP A 768 22.20 0.60 -25.64
C ASP A 768 21.97 0.31 -24.14
N PRO A 769 21.25 1.18 -23.39
CA PRO A 769 20.94 0.93 -21.98
C PRO A 769 20.02 -0.28 -21.81
N ASP A 770 20.36 -1.10 -20.82
CA ASP A 770 19.65 -2.30 -20.39
C ASP A 770 19.24 -2.15 -18.92
N PRO A 771 17.93 -2.14 -18.59
CA PRO A 771 17.42 -2.07 -17.22
C PRO A 771 17.97 -3.12 -16.25
N ALA A 772 18.48 -4.25 -16.74
CA ALA A 772 19.07 -5.29 -15.88
C ALA A 772 20.54 -5.06 -15.52
N THR A 773 21.27 -4.16 -16.21
CA THR A 773 22.73 -4.02 -16.05
C THR A 773 23.28 -2.58 -16.12
N SER A 774 22.51 -1.62 -16.62
CA SER A 774 22.95 -0.22 -16.81
C SER A 774 22.72 0.63 -15.55
N PRO A 775 23.47 1.73 -15.36
CA PRO A 775 23.28 2.60 -14.21
C PRO A 775 21.93 3.34 -14.27
N GLU A 776 21.27 3.38 -13.12
CA GLU A 776 20.08 4.20 -12.86
C GLU A 776 20.48 5.69 -12.75
N TYR A 777 19.65 6.57 -13.33
CA TYR A 777 19.82 8.01 -13.26
C TYR A 777 19.26 8.55 -11.92
N VAL A 778 20.18 8.95 -11.04
CA VAL A 778 19.86 9.42 -9.67
C VAL A 778 20.33 10.85 -9.37
N ASP A 779 21.17 11.43 -10.23
CA ASP A 779 21.66 12.81 -10.16
C ASP A 779 22.13 13.27 -11.56
N ALA A 780 22.25 14.58 -11.79
CA ALA A 780 22.42 15.16 -13.12
C ALA A 780 23.80 14.91 -13.77
N ILE A 781 23.78 14.50 -15.04
CA ILE A 781 24.94 13.95 -15.74
C ILE A 781 25.92 15.08 -16.12
N THR A 782 27.15 15.03 -15.58
CA THR A 782 28.21 16.01 -15.88
C THR A 782 29.07 15.55 -17.05
N LEU A 783 28.90 16.18 -18.22
CA LEU A 783 29.72 15.92 -19.41
C LEU A 783 31.11 16.57 -19.31
N ARG A 784 32.15 15.87 -19.79
CA ARG A 784 33.56 16.32 -19.73
C ARG A 784 34.37 16.09 -21.02
N SER A 785 33.76 15.47 -22.01
CA SER A 785 34.32 15.11 -23.32
C SER A 785 33.17 14.97 -24.34
N PRO A 786 33.45 14.84 -25.65
CA PRO A 786 32.45 14.35 -26.58
C PRO A 786 31.78 13.07 -26.04
N THR A 787 30.45 13.04 -26.06
CA THR A 787 29.65 12.00 -25.38
C THR A 787 28.44 11.63 -26.25
N THR A 788 28.18 10.33 -26.39
CA THR A 788 26.92 9.80 -26.95
C THR A 788 26.09 9.29 -25.78
N LEU A 789 25.21 10.15 -25.27
CA LEU A 789 24.30 9.80 -24.18
C LEU A 789 23.12 9.01 -24.78
N LYS A 790 22.93 7.77 -24.36
CA LYS A 790 21.67 7.05 -24.60
C LYS A 790 20.95 6.83 -23.28
N PHE A 791 19.63 6.85 -23.33
CA PHE A 791 18.77 6.65 -22.17
C PHE A 791 17.41 6.07 -22.56
N LEU A 792 16.75 5.46 -21.60
CA LEU A 792 15.36 5.02 -21.66
C LEU A 792 14.78 5.06 -20.24
N SER A 793 13.46 5.10 -20.10
CA SER A 793 12.78 4.81 -18.83
C SER A 793 11.92 3.55 -18.87
N VAL A 794 11.67 3.03 -17.67
CA VAL A 794 10.71 1.97 -17.39
C VAL A 794 9.65 2.54 -16.44
N ASP A 795 8.37 2.29 -16.71
CA ASP A 795 7.27 2.66 -15.81
C ASP A 795 7.10 1.66 -14.65
N TYR A 796 6.10 1.91 -13.79
CA TYR A 796 5.76 1.07 -12.65
C TYR A 796 4.95 -0.19 -13.00
N ALA A 797 4.41 -0.31 -14.22
CA ALA A 797 3.82 -1.52 -14.76
C ALA A 797 4.85 -2.46 -15.44
N GLY A 798 6.04 -1.94 -15.75
CA GLY A 798 7.15 -2.64 -16.39
C GLY A 798 7.35 -2.33 -17.89
N ASN A 799 6.63 -1.37 -18.48
CA ASN A 799 6.87 -0.97 -19.87
C ASN A 799 8.18 -0.22 -19.98
N THR A 800 9.04 -0.72 -20.87
CA THR A 800 10.26 -0.06 -21.29
C THR A 800 9.97 0.84 -22.48
N GLU A 801 10.54 2.05 -22.50
CA GLU A 801 10.51 2.96 -23.64
C GLU A 801 10.74 2.25 -24.99
N SER A 802 9.74 2.30 -25.87
CA SER A 802 9.74 1.54 -27.13
C SER A 802 10.81 1.97 -28.15
N SER A 803 11.51 3.08 -27.88
CA SER A 803 12.69 3.54 -28.61
C SER A 803 13.72 4.10 -27.64
N ILE A 804 14.96 3.63 -27.72
CA ILE A 804 16.08 4.18 -26.95
C ILE A 804 16.32 5.62 -27.40
N ASN A 805 16.18 6.57 -26.47
CA ASN A 805 16.50 7.96 -26.72
C ASN A 805 18.02 8.16 -26.78
N GLN A 806 18.47 9.01 -27.70
CA GLN A 806 19.89 9.33 -27.91
C GLN A 806 20.09 10.84 -28.01
N ARG A 807 21.17 11.34 -27.38
CA ARG A 807 21.71 12.69 -27.57
C ARG A 807 23.20 12.62 -27.91
N VAL A 808 23.64 13.44 -28.87
CA VAL A 808 25.05 13.57 -29.24
C VAL A 808 25.56 14.94 -28.82
N TYR A 809 26.59 14.95 -27.98
CA TYR A 809 27.22 16.15 -27.45
C TYR A 809 28.65 16.29 -27.98
N THR A 810 28.87 17.31 -28.80
CA THR A 810 30.19 17.70 -29.32
C THR A 810 30.80 18.79 -28.43
N ILE A 811 31.75 18.41 -27.60
CA ILE A 811 32.57 19.34 -26.83
C ILE A 811 33.90 19.53 -27.57
N GLU A 812 34.17 20.76 -27.99
CA GLU A 812 35.46 21.17 -28.53
C GLU A 812 36.25 21.88 -27.43
N ALA A 813 37.51 21.49 -27.27
CA ALA A 813 38.39 21.92 -26.18
C ALA A 813 39.84 22.16 -26.62
N ASP A 814 40.10 22.03 -27.93
CA ASP A 814 41.35 22.47 -28.54
C ASP A 814 41.37 24.00 -28.54
N ALA A 815 42.54 24.58 -28.26
CA ALA A 815 42.71 26.03 -28.16
C ALA A 815 43.59 26.56 -29.30
N PRO A 816 43.32 27.78 -29.81
CA PRO A 816 43.97 28.30 -31.01
C PRO A 816 45.47 28.53 -30.81
N LEU A 817 46.24 28.50 -31.89
CA LEU A 817 47.69 28.68 -31.87
C LEU A 817 48.12 30.01 -32.52
N THR A 818 48.47 31.02 -31.72
CA THR A 818 49.12 32.23 -32.26
C THR A 818 50.62 32.06 -32.42
N THR A 819 51.16 32.62 -33.51
CA THR A 819 52.58 32.80 -33.78
C THR A 819 52.89 34.27 -34.06
N ALA A 820 54.14 34.68 -33.86
CA ALA A 820 54.62 36.03 -34.19
C ALA A 820 55.70 35.94 -35.28
N SER A 821 55.65 36.85 -36.24
CA SER A 821 56.65 36.94 -37.30
C SER A 821 57.15 38.39 -37.46
N PRO A 822 58.48 38.63 -37.41
CA PRO A 822 59.52 37.68 -37.00
C PRO A 822 59.41 37.33 -35.51
N GLU A 823 59.94 36.17 -35.13
CA GLU A 823 60.13 35.76 -33.72
C GLU A 823 61.15 36.66 -32.98
N THR A 824 61.29 36.45 -31.66
CA THR A 824 62.29 37.05 -30.76
C THR A 824 63.61 37.34 -31.45
N ARG A 825 63.95 38.63 -31.58
CA ARG A 825 65.16 39.08 -32.24
C ARG A 825 65.66 40.42 -31.73
N THR A 826 66.94 40.69 -32.00
CA THR A 826 67.49 42.04 -31.93
C THR A 826 67.25 42.77 -33.26
N PHE A 827 67.06 44.10 -33.22
CA PHE A 827 66.91 44.94 -34.40
C PHE A 827 67.71 46.25 -34.29
N ASN A 828 68.24 46.69 -35.43
CA ASN A 828 69.01 47.94 -35.58
C ASN A 828 68.21 49.02 -36.32
N ASP A 829 67.09 48.63 -36.95
CA ASP A 829 66.26 49.46 -37.80
C ASP A 829 65.53 50.57 -37.03
N LYS A 830 65.07 51.62 -37.73
CA LYS A 830 64.26 52.69 -37.11
C LYS A 830 62.92 52.18 -36.54
N GLN A 831 62.41 51.08 -37.10
CA GLN A 831 61.21 50.39 -36.68
C GLN A 831 61.30 48.91 -37.11
N LEU A 832 60.80 48.00 -36.27
CA LEU A 832 60.55 46.61 -36.61
C LEU A 832 59.04 46.42 -36.78
N VAL A 833 58.61 45.75 -37.85
CA VAL A 833 57.21 45.35 -38.03
C VAL A 833 57.04 43.91 -37.56
N VAL A 834 56.07 43.67 -36.68
CA VAL A 834 55.72 42.33 -36.16
C VAL A 834 54.27 42.02 -36.48
N THR A 835 54.03 40.90 -37.15
CA THR A 835 52.68 40.38 -37.41
C THR A 835 52.37 39.20 -36.50
N LEU A 836 51.22 39.24 -35.83
CA LEU A 836 50.65 38.06 -35.18
C LEU A 836 49.76 37.30 -36.17
N SER A 837 49.88 35.97 -36.17
CA SER A 837 49.09 35.05 -37.00
C SER A 837 48.52 33.95 -36.11
N CYS A 838 47.19 33.94 -35.97
CA CYS A 838 46.46 32.87 -35.29
C CYS A 838 46.09 31.79 -36.31
N ARG A 839 46.34 30.53 -35.97
CA ARG A 839 45.80 29.36 -36.66
C ARG A 839 44.97 28.56 -35.68
N ASP A 840 43.83 28.09 -36.16
CA ASP A 840 43.01 27.10 -35.50
C ASP A 840 42.42 26.19 -36.59
N ASP A 841 42.36 24.88 -36.32
CA ASP A 841 41.94 23.87 -37.29
C ASP A 841 40.51 23.34 -37.02
N SER A 842 39.83 23.82 -35.97
CA SER A 842 38.49 23.38 -35.56
C SER A 842 37.44 24.49 -35.69
N SER A 843 37.26 25.36 -34.69
CA SER A 843 36.24 26.44 -34.70
C SER A 843 36.72 27.75 -35.34
N GLY A 844 38.03 27.91 -35.52
CA GLY A 844 38.64 29.08 -36.16
C GLY A 844 38.91 30.23 -35.19
N CYS A 845 39.91 31.06 -35.48
CA CYS A 845 40.29 32.19 -34.62
C CYS A 845 39.22 33.31 -34.61
N ALA A 846 38.84 33.80 -33.43
CA ALA A 846 37.96 34.96 -33.28
C ALA A 846 38.72 36.26 -32.95
N ALA A 847 39.69 36.21 -32.02
CA ALA A 847 40.45 37.39 -31.63
C ALA A 847 41.80 37.06 -31.00
N THR A 848 42.84 37.76 -31.44
CA THR A 848 44.14 37.82 -30.75
C THR A 848 44.21 39.08 -29.90
N TYR A 849 44.70 38.98 -28.67
CA TYR A 849 44.90 40.08 -27.72
C TYR A 849 46.38 40.16 -27.30
N TYR A 850 46.90 41.37 -27.08
CA TYR A 850 48.32 41.57 -26.79
C TYR A 850 48.62 42.74 -25.82
N THR A 851 49.83 42.72 -25.29
CA THR A 851 50.46 43.76 -24.45
C THR A 851 51.93 43.94 -24.86
N THR A 852 52.46 45.16 -24.77
CA THR A 852 53.84 45.50 -25.20
C THR A 852 54.77 45.89 -24.05
N ASP A 853 54.23 46.05 -22.86
CA ASP A 853 54.93 46.36 -21.60
C ASP A 853 55.40 45.12 -20.83
N GLY A 854 55.08 43.91 -21.32
CA GLY A 854 55.37 42.64 -20.67
C GLY A 854 54.32 42.15 -19.65
N SER A 855 53.26 42.91 -19.41
CA SER A 855 52.13 42.50 -18.55
C SER A 855 51.41 41.27 -19.14
N LYS A 856 50.71 40.48 -18.30
CA LYS A 856 49.96 39.31 -18.79
C LYS A 856 48.68 39.80 -19.52
N PRO A 857 48.49 39.49 -20.82
CA PRO A 857 47.30 39.91 -21.54
C PRO A 857 46.05 39.15 -21.06
N THR A 858 44.89 39.79 -21.25
CA THR A 858 43.53 39.28 -21.00
C THR A 858 42.62 39.69 -22.16
N THR A 859 41.36 39.25 -22.18
CA THR A 859 40.36 39.67 -23.19
C THR A 859 39.99 41.16 -23.10
N ALA A 860 40.43 41.87 -22.06
CA ALA A 860 40.34 43.33 -21.93
C ALA A 860 41.61 44.07 -22.39
N SER A 861 42.66 43.34 -22.81
CA SER A 861 43.87 43.93 -23.42
C SER A 861 43.63 44.35 -24.86
N THR A 862 44.60 45.02 -25.48
CA THR A 862 44.45 45.52 -26.86
C THR A 862 44.25 44.37 -27.85
N ARG A 863 43.13 44.37 -28.58
CA ARG A 863 42.89 43.42 -29.68
C ARG A 863 43.82 43.74 -30.85
N TYR A 864 44.47 42.72 -31.41
CA TYR A 864 45.31 42.85 -32.60
C TYR A 864 44.42 42.99 -33.84
N THR A 865 44.64 44.06 -34.61
CA THR A 865 43.86 44.40 -35.83
C THR A 865 44.74 44.67 -37.05
N GLY A 866 46.07 44.59 -36.91
CA GLY A 866 47.05 44.87 -37.95
C GLY A 866 48.48 44.88 -37.41
N PRO A 867 49.50 44.93 -38.28
CA PRO A 867 50.91 44.76 -37.90
C PRO A 867 51.38 45.77 -36.85
N LEU A 868 52.12 45.30 -35.84
CA LEU A 868 52.67 46.13 -34.78
C LEU A 868 53.97 46.79 -35.24
N ILE A 869 54.15 48.08 -34.94
CA ILE A 869 55.36 48.83 -35.29
C ILE A 869 56.14 49.14 -34.01
N LEU A 870 57.29 48.46 -33.84
CA LEU A 870 58.13 48.55 -32.63
C LEU A 870 59.35 49.42 -32.91
N THR A 871 59.49 50.52 -32.18
CA THR A 871 60.59 51.50 -32.33
C THR A 871 61.65 51.42 -31.23
N GLN A 872 61.41 50.62 -30.19
CA GLN A 872 62.24 50.46 -29.00
C GLN A 872 62.19 49.02 -28.48
N THR A 873 63.02 48.69 -27.48
CA THR A 873 62.97 47.38 -26.82
C THR A 873 61.58 47.12 -26.24
N THR A 874 61.00 45.96 -26.57
CA THR A 874 59.59 45.62 -26.32
C THR A 874 59.47 44.16 -25.89
N LEU A 875 58.80 43.90 -24.77
CA LEU A 875 58.41 42.55 -24.37
C LEU A 875 56.95 42.31 -24.76
N LEU A 876 56.76 41.80 -25.97
CA LEU A 876 55.43 41.52 -26.51
C LEU A 876 54.87 40.26 -25.86
N ARG A 877 53.62 40.29 -25.41
CA ARG A 877 52.88 39.11 -24.96
C ARG A 877 51.52 39.05 -25.64
N PHE A 878 51.07 37.85 -25.99
CA PHE A 878 49.82 37.67 -26.73
C PHE A 878 49.19 36.30 -26.49
N PHE A 879 47.90 36.21 -26.79
CA PHE A 879 47.11 34.98 -26.84
C PHE A 879 45.92 35.19 -27.77
N SER A 880 45.32 34.12 -28.28
CA SER A 880 44.06 34.14 -29.03
C SER A 880 42.93 33.38 -28.33
N VAL A 881 41.73 33.74 -28.75
CA VAL A 881 40.46 33.06 -28.49
C VAL A 881 39.85 32.65 -29.83
N ASP A 882 39.31 31.44 -29.91
CA ASP A 882 38.61 30.90 -31.08
C ASP A 882 37.11 31.32 -31.10
N GLN A 883 36.32 30.80 -32.06
CA GLN A 883 34.88 31.10 -32.16
C GLN A 883 34.02 30.34 -31.12
N ALA A 884 34.50 29.23 -30.55
CA ALA A 884 33.79 28.50 -29.49
C ALA A 884 34.01 29.13 -28.10
N GLY A 885 35.12 29.84 -27.91
CA GLY A 885 35.54 30.53 -26.70
C GLY A 885 36.71 29.90 -25.95
N ASN A 886 37.44 28.92 -26.51
CA ASN A 886 38.63 28.39 -25.83
C ASN A 886 39.81 29.37 -25.96
N VAL A 887 40.76 29.26 -25.03
CA VAL A 887 41.74 30.33 -24.75
C VAL A 887 43.15 29.74 -24.67
N GLU A 888 44.05 30.18 -25.53
CA GLU A 888 45.43 29.69 -25.51
C GLU A 888 46.26 30.26 -24.34
N ALA A 889 47.30 29.54 -23.93
CA ALA A 889 48.21 30.01 -22.89
C ALA A 889 49.07 31.22 -23.37
N PRO A 890 49.08 32.37 -22.65
CA PRO A 890 49.75 33.59 -23.13
C PRO A 890 51.26 33.49 -23.37
N LYS A 891 51.62 33.55 -24.65
CA LYS A 891 52.98 33.53 -25.20
C LYS A 891 53.74 34.85 -24.92
N ARG A 892 55.02 34.88 -25.28
CA ARG A 892 55.91 36.05 -25.13
C ARG A 892 56.97 36.05 -26.22
N GLU A 893 57.32 37.23 -26.72
CA GLU A 893 58.43 37.48 -27.64
C GLU A 893 59.22 38.71 -27.17
N ASN A 894 60.55 38.65 -27.25
CA ASN A 894 61.43 39.68 -26.73
C ASN A 894 62.18 40.38 -27.87
N TYR A 895 61.80 41.62 -28.18
CA TYR A 895 62.41 42.40 -29.25
C TYR A 895 63.36 43.44 -28.66
N ILE A 896 64.66 43.28 -28.90
CA ILE A 896 65.71 44.15 -28.34
C ILE A 896 66.13 45.18 -29.39
N SER A 897 66.06 46.46 -29.06
CA SER A 897 66.56 47.53 -29.93
C SER A 897 68.00 47.87 -29.59
N ASN A 898 68.90 47.75 -30.58
CA ASN A 898 70.32 48.09 -30.46
C ASN A 898 70.63 49.58 -30.67
N ARG A 899 69.60 50.43 -30.76
CA ARG A 899 69.73 51.86 -31.05
C ARG A 899 70.15 52.63 -29.79
N GLY A 900 71.39 52.40 -29.38
CA GLY A 900 71.84 52.55 -28.01
C GLY A 900 71.91 53.97 -27.45
N GLY A 901 71.58 54.09 -26.16
CA GLY A 901 72.04 55.16 -25.29
C GLY A 901 73.23 54.69 -24.46
N PHE A 902 74.46 55.03 -24.87
CA PHE A 902 75.66 54.75 -24.08
C PHE A 902 75.82 55.79 -22.95
N GLY A 903 75.46 55.40 -21.72
CA GLY A 903 75.95 56.05 -20.50
C GLY A 903 77.08 55.21 -19.91
N ALA A 904 78.35 55.62 -20.11
CA ALA A 904 79.50 54.75 -19.86
C ALA A 904 80.28 55.11 -18.58
N VAL A 905 80.25 54.22 -17.58
CA VAL A 905 81.33 53.96 -16.61
C VAL A 905 81.27 52.44 -16.39
N GLY A 906 82.26 51.65 -16.82
CA GLY A 906 83.52 51.42 -16.12
C GLY A 906 83.46 50.01 -15.51
N GLY A 907 84.14 49.04 -16.12
CA GLY A 907 83.86 47.61 -15.89
C GLY A 907 84.82 46.88 -14.95
N GLN A 908 84.40 45.67 -14.54
CA GLN A 908 85.29 44.59 -14.11
C GLN A 908 84.75 43.22 -14.57
N LEU A 909 85.62 42.20 -14.58
CA LEU A 909 85.36 40.91 -15.24
C LEU A 909 84.62 39.89 -14.37
N LEU A 910 84.08 38.87 -15.06
CA LEU A 910 83.71 37.58 -14.50
C LEU A 910 84.85 36.97 -13.67
N LEU A 911 84.51 36.32 -12.56
CA LEU A 911 85.05 34.99 -12.23
C LEU A 911 84.07 34.24 -11.30
N GLY A 912 83.75 32.99 -11.61
CA GLY A 912 82.76 32.20 -10.87
C GLY A 912 82.76 30.74 -11.34
N LEU A 913 83.55 29.91 -10.65
CA LEU A 913 83.97 28.56 -11.07
C LEU A 913 82.87 27.64 -11.61
N LEU A 914 83.16 27.03 -12.76
CA LEU A 914 82.79 25.64 -13.04
C LEU A 914 83.74 24.71 -12.25
N VAL A 915 83.23 23.68 -11.56
CA VAL A 915 83.83 22.34 -11.39
C VAL A 915 83.02 21.49 -10.38
N MET A 916 82.54 20.33 -10.83
CA MET A 916 82.79 19.03 -10.17
C MET A 916 82.39 17.87 -11.11
N VAL A 917 83.26 16.86 -11.24
CA VAL A 917 83.07 15.69 -12.11
C VAL A 917 83.69 14.44 -11.45
N VAL A 918 82.84 13.48 -11.04
CA VAL A 918 83.13 12.04 -10.83
C VAL A 918 81.77 11.34 -11.07
N TRP A 919 81.50 10.40 -11.99
CA TRP A 919 82.23 9.28 -12.63
C TRP A 919 82.25 7.97 -11.82
N ARG A 920 81.22 7.11 -11.94
CA ARG A 920 81.41 5.67 -12.24
C ARG A 920 80.14 4.89 -12.64
N GLN A 921 80.41 3.71 -13.22
CA GLN A 921 79.52 2.75 -13.88
C GLN A 921 78.60 2.00 -12.87
N SER A 922 77.47 1.40 -13.30
CA SER A 922 77.46 0.02 -13.82
C SER A 922 76.25 -0.34 -14.71
N ARG A 923 76.41 -1.39 -15.52
CA ARG A 923 75.50 -2.06 -16.49
C ARG A 923 75.85 -3.57 -16.46
N PRO A 924 75.17 -4.50 -17.17
CA PRO A 924 73.74 -4.61 -17.53
C PRO A 924 73.18 -6.07 -17.39
N MET A 925 71.89 -6.27 -17.72
CA MET A 925 71.28 -7.44 -18.41
C MET A 925 69.84 -7.01 -18.83
N VAL A 926 69.29 -7.16 -20.04
CA VAL A 926 69.38 -8.18 -21.14
C VAL A 926 68.71 -9.49 -20.69
N LEU A 927 67.70 -10.07 -21.35
CA LEU A 927 67.27 -10.11 -22.78
C LEU A 927 65.86 -9.49 -23.03
N ARG A 928 65.44 -9.17 -24.26
CA ARG A 928 66.16 -9.09 -25.55
C ARG A 928 65.67 -7.90 -26.36
#